data_AF-A0A095A8F4-F1
#
_entry.id   AF-A0A095A8F4-F1
#
_cell.length_a   1.000
_cell.length_b   1.000
_cell.length_c   1.000
_cell.angle_alpha   90.00
_cell.angle_beta   90.00
_cell.angle_gamma   90.00
#
_symmetry.space_group_name_H-M   'P 1'
#
loop_
_entity.id
_entity.type
_entity.pdbx_description
1 polymer ?
#
loop_
_entity_poly.entity_id
_entity_poly.type
_entity_poly.pdbx_seq_one_letter_code
_entity_poly.pdbx_strand_id
1 'polypeptide(L)'
;CHCLAISPVLPLAVAGMNSGSIMFIDFTSPTSPRIVNVIRLYRKPLTHIAFDPDGEFLTTVIDDGPSILVSALPNKSFKPIGYVSFSGRVHNLSMIRSKDSQKIFVLLAVSNDTNKTAEAVYQYEIPAEIGSNNELDYVDNYRKLNEDKIKLIKWNFQKPKVGVCYWPSNDVYESTSPLLIAADSQYHRLEIFCIDESQKKQNLLHITTEYTYDILQESKSIKFTRISGTNSLLAYSMDGSVQIISINETVSLQCFINIHESNSRGIIAAEFCKDLNSLITCGGDGLLARVKISEGTITESKVRLFPSLRSLHEQLTKLKEMKSCGITQNQSHSNVNLLQNPDVLPTLPHQSGTSFSLFDQQILVDADEDTDLEEFSYYKRDTDSNINTWIESCQLNAEASEDLIFGETKTRILNELNEIRNTVNAMVSENESLPEFQRIGRLEFELDIDEQSVILEKTKEEVNQLRKEINLRNLAKQFTWQVIKSQCWDEMFVKGRCLKAFNLPIQVTNYPLKNITNSEKQLINTVIARMKIIHATAKERELLSSHLFQSNILKKPSQEQKEEVDEEEETEQSINRILLGSTAREQGGSIDHGYGQMELYTRTQKIYQIVLIKDAIYRMKESFNKQFDEFYEKKASHLSNIQTKLSRIRKIHTDLQQPHLIKHLTSPKFDPDEEPEQLFIVTDDEITVEKYFSPEQLAEIQLKRLADEERRRKEKLDNWREKGLEEMMGGVLEITKEDELKKDIPKPAFLLTGKPSVHWTEDDKQMYAEYERKVKELNEEREKYKKFLEGDLKKINNEIDEIKEKFDEELTSLFNKWLHVQVAILQEELKIWRLKWMLLTEEEFINREYELKQSINELYKKEVQITKNLETAKSILNQVQEETELLSADDKLMEKNLRKEFSDIHGPLYDFIVKAYKKRPK
;
A
#
# COMPACT_ATOMS: atom_id res chain seq x y z
N CYS A 1 -2.65 -9.78 -0.78
CA CYS A 1 -2.29 -11.11 -0.24
C CYS A 1 -0.78 -11.09 0.03
N HIS A 2 -0.33 -11.40 1.25
CA HIS A 2 1.09 -11.39 1.64
C HIS A 2 1.71 -12.79 1.57
N CYS A 3 0.91 -13.83 1.79
CA CYS A 3 1.31 -15.23 1.64
C CYS A 3 0.09 -16.07 1.25
N LEU A 4 0.30 -17.18 0.54
CA LEU A 4 -0.76 -18.08 0.09
C LEU A 4 -0.29 -19.52 0.26
N ALA A 5 -1.18 -20.40 0.73
CA ALA A 5 -0.94 -21.83 0.83
C ALA A 5 -2.14 -22.59 0.27
N ILE A 6 -1.90 -23.71 -0.41
CA ILE A 6 -2.94 -24.55 -0.99
C ILE A 6 -3.06 -25.82 -0.16
N SER A 7 -4.28 -26.26 0.12
CA SER A 7 -4.50 -27.51 0.83
C SER A 7 -4.00 -28.70 -0.02
N PRO A 8 -3.25 -29.64 0.56
CA PRO A 8 -2.76 -30.80 -0.19
C PRO A 8 -3.89 -31.74 -0.62
N VAL A 9 -4.99 -31.78 0.15
CA VAL A 9 -6.09 -32.74 -0.01
C VAL A 9 -7.34 -32.10 -0.63
N LEU A 10 -7.68 -30.86 -0.25
CA LEU A 10 -8.91 -30.19 -0.68
C LEU A 10 -8.61 -29.17 -1.78
N PRO A 11 -9.56 -28.87 -2.69
CA PRO A 11 -9.47 -27.75 -3.64
C PRO A 11 -9.67 -26.41 -2.92
N LEU A 12 -8.91 -26.18 -1.84
CA LEU A 12 -9.01 -25.03 -0.95
C LEU A 12 -7.67 -24.28 -0.97
N ALA A 13 -7.71 -22.98 -1.24
CA ALA A 13 -6.57 -22.10 -1.05
C ALA A 13 -6.80 -21.19 0.16
N VAL A 14 -5.71 -20.86 0.83
CA VAL A 14 -5.73 -20.02 2.02
C VAL A 14 -4.80 -18.84 1.80
N ALA A 15 -5.35 -17.64 1.88
CA ALA A 15 -4.67 -16.38 1.65
C ALA A 15 -4.48 -15.62 2.96
N GLY A 16 -3.23 -15.26 3.27
CA GLY A 16 -2.87 -14.32 4.33
C GLY A 16 -2.96 -12.88 3.84
N MET A 17 -3.76 -12.06 4.50
CA MET A 17 -3.96 -10.66 4.13
C MET A 17 -2.97 -9.74 4.85
N ASN A 18 -2.74 -8.55 4.28
CA ASN A 18 -1.90 -7.52 4.92
C ASN A 18 -2.51 -6.98 6.21
N SER A 19 -3.83 -7.06 6.36
CA SER A 19 -4.51 -6.79 7.62
C SER A 19 -4.05 -7.73 8.73
N GLY A 20 -3.65 -8.97 8.41
CA GLY A 20 -3.47 -10.07 9.36
C GLY A 20 -4.69 -10.97 9.51
N SER A 21 -5.67 -10.82 8.61
CA SER A 21 -6.77 -11.77 8.41
C SER A 21 -6.30 -12.97 7.57
N ILE A 22 -6.89 -14.14 7.83
CA ILE A 22 -6.76 -15.32 6.98
C ILE A 22 -8.07 -15.54 6.22
N MET A 23 -7.98 -15.77 4.92
CA MET A 23 -9.12 -15.99 4.03
C MET A 23 -9.06 -17.39 3.43
N PHE A 24 -10.12 -18.17 3.61
CA PHE A 24 -10.28 -19.51 3.05
C PHE A 24 -11.11 -19.42 1.76
N ILE A 25 -10.55 -19.88 0.65
CA ILE A 25 -11.13 -19.77 -0.70
C ILE A 25 -11.26 -21.16 -1.30
N ASP A 26 -12.47 -21.56 -1.63
CA ASP A 26 -12.79 -22.80 -2.33
C ASP A 26 -12.66 -22.59 -3.86
N PHE A 27 -11.88 -23.47 -4.49
CA PHE A 27 -11.58 -23.51 -5.91
C PHE A 27 -12.15 -24.76 -6.60
N THR A 28 -13.16 -25.41 -6.01
CA THR A 28 -13.87 -26.54 -6.65
C THR A 28 -14.34 -26.20 -8.07
N SER A 29 -14.81 -24.96 -8.29
CA SER A 29 -15.05 -24.37 -9.60
C SER A 29 -14.00 -23.28 -9.91
N PRO A 30 -13.02 -23.53 -10.79
CA PRO A 30 -11.90 -22.60 -11.01
C PRO A 30 -12.32 -21.25 -11.64
N THR A 31 -13.45 -21.22 -12.35
CA THR A 31 -14.03 -20.01 -12.94
C THR A 31 -14.80 -19.15 -11.96
N SER A 32 -15.20 -19.71 -10.80
CA SER A 32 -16.01 -19.04 -9.78
C SER A 32 -15.51 -19.41 -8.38
N PRO A 33 -14.37 -18.86 -7.93
CA PRO A 33 -13.84 -19.11 -6.60
C PRO A 33 -14.79 -18.57 -5.51
N ARG A 34 -15.02 -19.35 -4.45
CA ARG A 34 -15.93 -18.99 -3.36
C ARG A 34 -15.15 -18.75 -2.07
N ILE A 35 -15.41 -17.63 -1.39
CA ILE A 35 -14.87 -17.39 -0.05
C ILE A 35 -15.70 -18.20 0.95
N VAL A 36 -15.04 -19.07 1.70
CA VAL A 36 -15.66 -19.96 2.70
C VAL A 36 -15.68 -19.30 4.07
N ASN A 37 -14.56 -18.70 4.49
CA ASN A 37 -14.44 -18.08 5.81
C ASN A 37 -13.33 -17.03 5.82
N VAL A 38 -13.47 -15.99 6.65
CA VAL A 38 -12.44 -14.97 6.91
C VAL A 38 -12.30 -14.82 8.41
N ILE A 39 -11.08 -15.00 8.93
CA ILE A 39 -10.79 -14.95 10.37
C ILE A 39 -9.69 -13.93 10.65
N ARG A 40 -9.95 -12.98 11.55
CA ARG A 40 -8.97 -11.98 11.99
C ARG A 40 -8.03 -12.57 13.04
N LEU A 41 -6.85 -13.03 12.64
CA LEU A 41 -5.89 -13.66 13.57
C LEU A 41 -4.96 -12.64 14.25
N TYR A 42 -4.38 -11.70 13.51
CA TYR A 42 -3.32 -10.81 14.00
C TYR A 42 -3.54 -9.35 13.62
N ARG A 43 -3.08 -8.36 14.40
CA ARG A 43 -3.10 -6.95 13.96
C ARG A 43 -2.06 -6.63 12.87
N LYS A 44 -1.00 -7.42 12.80
CA LYS A 44 0.13 -7.29 11.85
C LYS A 44 -0.07 -8.17 10.61
N PRO A 45 0.59 -7.86 9.48
CA PRO A 45 0.52 -8.69 8.28
C PRO A 45 1.01 -10.12 8.53
N LEU A 46 0.27 -11.08 7.99
CA LEU A 46 0.57 -12.51 8.10
C LEU A 46 1.73 -12.87 7.17
N THR A 47 2.83 -13.38 7.71
CA THR A 47 4.07 -13.58 6.94
C THR A 47 4.18 -14.98 6.35
N HIS A 48 3.82 -16.02 7.11
CA HIS A 48 3.95 -17.42 6.67
C HIS A 48 2.71 -18.26 7.02
N ILE A 49 2.33 -19.14 6.10
CA ILE A 49 1.26 -20.13 6.25
C ILE A 49 1.79 -21.48 5.75
N ALA A 50 1.57 -22.55 6.50
CA ALA A 50 1.90 -23.91 6.06
C ALA A 50 0.81 -24.90 6.47
N PHE A 51 0.46 -25.80 5.55
CA PHE A 51 -0.38 -26.94 5.82
C PHE A 51 0.46 -28.14 6.28
N ASP A 52 -0.14 -28.96 7.14
CA ASP A 52 0.33 -30.33 7.34
C ASP A 52 0.20 -31.13 6.02
N PRO A 53 1.08 -32.12 5.71
CA PRO A 53 1.01 -32.90 4.48
C PRO A 53 -0.35 -33.57 4.22
N ASP A 54 -1.10 -33.91 5.27
CA ASP A 54 -2.44 -34.50 5.16
C ASP A 54 -3.57 -33.47 5.23
N GLY A 55 -3.24 -32.18 5.38
CA GLY A 55 -4.20 -31.08 5.34
C GLY A 55 -5.16 -31.01 6.52
N GLU A 56 -4.88 -31.70 7.64
CA GLU A 56 -5.70 -31.68 8.85
C GLU A 56 -5.53 -30.39 9.66
N PHE A 57 -4.30 -29.85 9.68
CA PHE A 57 -3.93 -28.66 10.43
C PHE A 57 -3.23 -27.63 9.54
N LEU A 58 -3.34 -26.38 9.97
CA LEU A 58 -2.73 -25.21 9.34
C LEU A 58 -2.05 -24.37 10.41
N THR A 59 -0.76 -24.06 10.22
CA THR A 59 -0.06 -23.13 11.12
C THR A 59 0.11 -21.78 10.45
N THR A 60 -0.18 -20.72 11.20
CA THR A 60 -0.04 -19.33 10.76
C THR A 60 0.95 -18.59 11.65
N VAL A 61 1.71 -17.68 11.06
CA VAL A 61 2.83 -17.01 11.73
C VAL A 61 2.94 -15.55 11.29
N ILE A 62 3.29 -14.68 12.24
CA ILE A 62 3.70 -13.29 12.02
C ILE A 62 5.13 -13.06 12.52
N ASP A 63 5.77 -12.00 12.01
CA ASP A 63 7.06 -11.52 12.53
C ASP A 63 6.86 -10.84 13.89
N ASP A 64 7.69 -11.19 14.88
CA ASP A 64 7.60 -10.71 16.26
C ASP A 64 6.21 -10.89 16.88
N GLY A 65 5.68 -12.11 16.79
CA GLY A 65 4.42 -12.47 17.43
C GLY A 65 4.20 -13.99 17.49
N PRO A 66 3.06 -14.44 18.03
CA PRO A 66 2.82 -15.86 18.26
C PRO A 66 2.50 -16.63 16.96
N SER A 67 2.75 -17.94 16.93
CA SER A 67 2.18 -18.85 15.94
C SER A 67 0.83 -19.33 16.42
N ILE A 68 -0.18 -19.27 15.56
CA ILE A 68 -1.52 -19.78 15.83
C ILE A 68 -1.75 -21.04 15.01
N LEU A 69 -2.12 -22.12 15.71
CA LEU A 69 -2.54 -23.38 15.13
C LEU A 69 -4.03 -23.34 14.81
N VAL A 70 -4.39 -23.67 13.57
CA VAL A 70 -5.76 -23.67 13.06
C VAL A 70 -6.10 -25.07 12.55
N SER A 71 -7.32 -25.52 12.83
CA SER A 71 -7.85 -26.74 12.21
C SER A 71 -8.12 -26.48 10.73
N ALA A 72 -7.56 -27.26 9.80
CA ALA A 72 -7.79 -27.10 8.37
C ALA A 72 -9.00 -27.90 7.85
N LEU A 73 -9.68 -28.65 8.73
CA LEU A 73 -10.86 -29.44 8.36
C LEU A 73 -12.13 -28.56 8.23
N PRO A 74 -12.89 -28.67 7.12
CA PRO A 74 -14.17 -27.97 6.93
C PRO A 74 -15.19 -28.27 8.04
N ASN A 75 -15.23 -29.51 8.54
CA ASN A 75 -16.15 -29.95 9.61
C ASN A 75 -15.96 -29.17 10.91
N LYS A 76 -14.76 -28.64 11.16
CA LYS A 76 -14.42 -27.84 12.34
C LYS A 76 -14.46 -26.33 12.04
N SER A 77 -15.07 -25.93 10.92
CA SER A 77 -15.25 -24.54 10.47
C SER A 77 -13.98 -23.69 10.52
N PHE A 78 -12.83 -24.31 10.28
CA PHE A 78 -11.52 -23.66 10.33
C PHE A 78 -11.19 -22.94 11.66
N LYS A 79 -11.66 -23.47 12.79
CA LYS A 79 -11.47 -22.83 14.10
C LYS A 79 -9.99 -22.81 14.53
N PRO A 80 -9.48 -21.66 15.03
CA PRO A 80 -8.19 -21.61 15.70
C PRO A 80 -8.22 -22.39 17.02
N ILE A 81 -7.18 -23.18 17.27
CA ILE A 81 -7.08 -24.12 18.39
C ILE A 81 -6.37 -23.47 19.57
N GLY A 82 -5.20 -22.87 19.32
CA GLY A 82 -4.31 -22.33 20.34
C GLY A 82 -3.11 -21.62 19.73
N TYR A 83 -2.36 -20.92 20.56
CA TYR A 83 -1.16 -20.22 20.13
C TYR A 83 0.09 -20.63 20.91
N VAL A 84 1.25 -20.55 20.25
CA VAL A 84 2.58 -20.73 20.83
C VAL A 84 3.34 -19.42 20.69
N SER A 85 3.86 -18.90 21.80
CA SER A 85 4.60 -17.64 21.84
C SER A 85 6.07 -17.86 21.49
N PHE A 86 6.59 -17.08 20.55
CA PHE A 86 8.02 -16.91 20.31
C PHE A 86 8.32 -15.44 20.02
N SER A 87 9.60 -15.08 20.04
CA SER A 87 10.09 -13.74 19.76
C SER A 87 11.12 -13.79 18.62
N GLY A 88 11.05 -12.82 17.71
CA GLY A 88 11.96 -12.69 16.57
C GLY A 88 11.24 -12.78 15.22
N ARG A 89 12.00 -12.49 14.17
CA ARG A 89 11.53 -12.52 12.79
C ARG A 89 11.55 -13.93 12.23
N VAL A 90 10.47 -14.35 11.57
CA VAL A 90 10.37 -15.70 11.01
C VAL A 90 10.89 -15.70 9.57
N HIS A 91 11.86 -16.58 9.30
CA HIS A 91 12.45 -16.76 7.97
C HIS A 91 11.84 -17.91 7.19
N ASN A 92 11.43 -18.98 7.88
CA ASN A 92 10.78 -20.12 7.26
C ASN A 92 9.86 -20.85 8.26
N LEU A 93 8.79 -21.43 7.72
CA LEU A 93 7.82 -22.26 8.44
C LEU A 93 7.65 -23.57 7.66
N SER A 94 7.77 -24.71 8.35
CA SER A 94 7.54 -26.02 7.75
C SER A 94 6.78 -26.94 8.70
N MET A 95 5.87 -27.76 8.15
CA MET A 95 5.09 -28.75 8.87
C MET A 95 5.29 -30.13 8.25
N ILE A 96 5.59 -31.13 9.07
CA ILE A 96 5.85 -32.49 8.60
C ILE A 96 5.19 -33.51 9.51
N ARG A 97 4.57 -34.51 8.89
CA ARG A 97 3.97 -35.64 9.57
C ARG A 97 4.91 -36.85 9.55
N SER A 98 5.10 -37.47 10.70
CA SER A 98 5.78 -38.77 10.82
C SER A 98 4.82 -39.89 10.42
N LYS A 99 5.24 -40.77 9.49
CA LYS A 99 4.42 -41.90 9.01
C LYS A 99 4.09 -42.91 10.12
N ASP A 100 4.99 -43.12 11.08
CA ASP A 100 4.84 -44.16 12.11
C ASP A 100 4.01 -43.71 13.32
N SER A 101 4.10 -42.42 13.68
CA SER A 101 3.53 -41.91 14.93
C SER A 101 2.30 -41.00 14.76
N GLN A 102 1.94 -40.68 13.51
CA GLN A 102 0.98 -39.62 13.14
C GLN A 102 1.25 -38.25 13.77
N LYS A 103 2.40 -38.06 14.42
CA LYS A 103 2.80 -36.80 15.02
C LYS A 103 3.16 -35.80 13.94
N ILE A 104 2.75 -34.56 14.18
CA ILE A 104 3.05 -33.44 13.31
C ILE A 104 4.11 -32.59 14.01
N PHE A 105 5.22 -32.35 13.31
CA PHE A 105 6.28 -31.46 13.77
C PHE A 105 6.14 -30.13 13.06
N VAL A 106 6.09 -29.05 13.83
CA VAL A 106 6.16 -27.69 13.32
C VAL A 106 7.53 -27.13 13.64
N LEU A 107 8.22 -26.61 12.61
CA LEU A 107 9.48 -25.93 12.78
C LEU A 107 9.40 -24.49 12.27
N LEU A 108 9.95 -23.59 13.08
CA LEU A 108 10.04 -22.16 12.86
C LEU A 108 11.50 -21.73 12.92
N ALA A 109 12.05 -21.26 11.79
CA ALA A 109 13.38 -20.65 11.76
C ALA A 109 13.26 -19.16 12.09
N VAL A 110 13.91 -18.72 13.17
CA VAL A 110 13.75 -17.38 13.76
C VAL A 110 15.09 -16.68 13.93
N SER A 111 15.10 -15.36 13.77
CA SER A 111 16.22 -14.47 14.08
C SER A 111 15.83 -13.44 15.14
N ASN A 112 16.75 -13.11 16.05
CA ASN A 112 16.48 -12.12 17.11
C ASN A 112 16.59 -10.67 16.58
N ASP A 113 17.35 -10.45 15.50
CA ASP A 113 17.61 -9.15 14.89
C ASP A 113 17.04 -9.03 13.47
N THR A 114 17.05 -7.83 12.90
CA THR A 114 16.67 -7.55 11.49
C THR A 114 17.60 -8.19 10.43
N ASN A 115 18.49 -9.07 10.84
CA ASN A 115 19.48 -9.72 9.98
C ASN A 115 18.79 -10.69 8.99
N LYS A 116 19.41 -10.88 7.82
CA LYS A 116 18.88 -11.76 6.74
C LYS A 116 19.06 -13.26 7.04
N THR A 117 19.39 -13.63 8.27
CA THR A 117 19.86 -14.98 8.64
C THR A 117 19.19 -15.48 9.90
N ALA A 118 18.77 -16.74 9.91
CA ALA A 118 18.21 -17.43 11.07
C ALA A 118 19.29 -17.82 12.09
N GLU A 119 19.04 -17.55 13.37
CA GLU A 119 19.95 -17.87 14.48
C GLU A 119 19.46 -19.06 15.30
N ALA A 120 18.15 -19.27 15.34
CA ALA A 120 17.52 -20.33 16.12
C ALA A 120 16.39 -21.00 15.33
N VAL A 121 16.05 -22.22 15.76
CA VAL A 121 14.91 -22.98 15.27
C VAL A 121 14.06 -23.41 16.45
N TYR A 122 12.79 -23.04 16.46
CA TYR A 122 11.80 -23.59 17.38
C TYR A 122 11.15 -24.80 16.73
N GLN A 123 11.08 -25.90 17.47
CA GLN A 123 10.40 -27.13 17.08
C GLN A 123 9.36 -27.47 18.13
N TYR A 124 8.14 -27.78 17.71
CA TYR A 124 7.12 -28.34 18.60
C TYR A 124 6.33 -29.45 17.92
N GLU A 125 5.88 -30.41 18.74
CA GLU A 125 5.04 -31.54 18.36
C GLU A 125 3.56 -31.18 18.58
N ILE A 126 2.73 -31.40 17.56
CA ILE A 126 1.28 -31.35 17.68
C ILE A 126 0.77 -32.78 17.93
N PRO A 127 0.24 -33.08 19.12
CA PRO A 127 -0.43 -34.35 19.37
C PRO A 127 -1.77 -34.44 18.62
N ALA A 128 -2.12 -35.63 18.13
CA ALA A 128 -3.35 -35.87 17.37
C ALA A 128 -4.64 -35.53 18.15
N GLU A 129 -4.60 -35.58 19.49
CA GLU A 129 -5.77 -35.35 20.37
C GLU A 129 -5.93 -33.89 20.83
N ILE A 130 -5.18 -32.94 20.25
CA ILE A 130 -5.15 -31.55 20.72
C ILE A 130 -6.55 -30.88 20.66
N GLY A 131 -6.97 -30.24 21.77
CA GLY A 131 -8.25 -29.55 21.88
C GLY A 131 -9.39 -30.40 22.45
N SER A 132 -9.09 -31.59 23.00
CA SER A 132 -10.09 -32.45 23.65
C SER A 132 -10.22 -32.19 25.16
N ASN A 133 -9.13 -31.75 25.83
CA ASN A 133 -9.08 -31.53 27.28
C ASN A 133 -8.58 -30.12 27.64
N ASN A 134 -9.50 -29.19 27.93
CA ASN A 134 -9.17 -27.77 28.12
C ASN A 134 -8.18 -27.47 29.27
N GLU A 135 -8.16 -28.23 30.36
CA GLU A 135 -7.28 -27.94 31.52
C GLU A 135 -5.83 -28.42 31.33
N LEU A 136 -5.61 -29.45 30.50
CA LEU A 136 -4.28 -30.03 30.26
C LEU A 136 -3.60 -29.45 29.01
N ASP A 137 -4.40 -28.93 28.08
CA ASP A 137 -3.94 -28.46 26.77
C ASP A 137 -3.43 -27.00 26.80
N TYR A 138 -3.92 -26.19 27.74
CA TYR A 138 -3.69 -24.74 27.79
C TYR A 138 -3.08 -24.28 29.13
N VAL A 139 -2.17 -23.30 29.06
CA VAL A 139 -1.55 -22.66 30.24
C VAL A 139 -2.47 -21.60 30.85
N ASP A 140 -3.12 -20.82 29.98
CA ASP A 140 -3.96 -19.68 30.37
C ASP A 140 -5.34 -19.80 29.71
N ASN A 141 -6.34 -19.11 30.29
CA ASN A 141 -7.69 -18.97 29.72
C ASN A 141 -7.70 -18.35 28.31
N TYR A 142 -6.58 -17.76 27.89
CA TYR A 142 -6.35 -17.18 26.55
C TYR A 142 -6.00 -18.21 25.47
N ARG A 143 -5.99 -19.51 25.78
CA ARG A 143 -5.63 -20.62 24.87
C ARG A 143 -4.16 -20.65 24.44
N LYS A 144 -3.25 -20.23 25.32
CA LYS A 144 -1.80 -20.50 25.16
C LYS A 144 -1.55 -21.99 25.32
N LEU A 145 -0.94 -22.64 24.33
CA LEU A 145 -0.68 -24.08 24.40
C LEU A 145 0.40 -24.42 25.44
N ASN A 146 0.20 -25.51 26.18
CA ASN A 146 1.16 -25.97 27.18
C ASN A 146 2.46 -26.46 26.52
N GLU A 147 3.57 -25.77 26.83
CA GLU A 147 4.90 -25.98 26.26
C GLU A 147 5.44 -27.41 26.53
N ASP A 148 5.11 -28.01 27.67
CA ASP A 148 5.52 -29.37 28.02
C ASP A 148 4.78 -30.43 27.18
N LYS A 149 3.48 -30.21 26.92
CA LYS A 149 2.66 -31.14 26.16
C LYS A 149 3.02 -31.14 24.68
N ILE A 150 3.30 -29.98 24.12
CA ILE A 150 3.77 -29.83 22.73
C ILE A 150 5.28 -30.09 22.59
N LYS A 151 5.98 -30.43 23.69
CA LYS A 151 7.43 -30.59 23.76
C LYS A 151 8.17 -29.48 22.99
N LEU A 152 7.87 -28.22 23.27
CA LEU A 152 8.53 -27.10 22.60
C LEU A 152 10.04 -27.14 22.90
N ILE A 153 10.86 -27.10 21.86
CA ILE A 153 12.32 -27.08 21.94
C ILE A 153 12.84 -25.92 21.10
N LYS A 154 13.73 -25.12 21.68
CA LYS A 154 14.50 -24.09 20.98
C LYS A 154 15.91 -24.58 20.77
N TRP A 155 16.31 -24.68 19.51
CA TRP A 155 17.67 -25.01 19.11
C TRP A 155 18.38 -23.77 18.58
N ASN A 156 19.61 -23.51 19.01
CA ASN A 156 20.41 -22.41 18.50
C ASN A 156 21.48 -22.92 17.53
N PHE A 157 21.66 -22.25 16.39
CA PHE A 157 22.80 -22.55 15.53
C PHE A 157 24.09 -21.99 16.15
N GLN A 158 25.22 -22.64 15.88
CA GLN A 158 26.53 -22.08 16.23
C GLN A 158 26.89 -20.85 15.38
N LYS A 159 26.33 -20.79 14.16
CA LYS A 159 26.49 -19.70 13.20
C LYS A 159 25.15 -19.37 12.52
N PRO A 160 24.88 -18.11 12.20
CA PRO A 160 23.64 -17.72 11.52
C PRO A 160 23.52 -18.38 10.14
N LYS A 161 22.32 -18.82 9.77
CA LYS A 161 22.02 -19.58 8.54
C LYS A 161 21.09 -18.82 7.60
N VAL A 162 21.35 -18.85 6.30
CA VAL A 162 20.64 -18.03 5.29
C VAL A 162 19.33 -18.68 4.85
N GLY A 163 19.32 -20.00 4.73
CA GLY A 163 18.15 -20.80 4.38
C GLY A 163 18.12 -22.06 5.23
N VAL A 164 16.95 -22.43 5.71
CA VAL A 164 16.72 -23.63 6.53
C VAL A 164 15.52 -24.36 5.95
N CYS A 165 15.65 -25.66 5.68
CA CYS A 165 14.54 -26.51 5.27
C CYS A 165 14.67 -27.86 5.96
N TYR A 166 13.53 -28.46 6.28
CA TYR A 166 13.51 -29.75 6.94
C TYR A 166 13.46 -30.89 5.92
N TRP A 167 14.16 -31.96 6.24
CA TRP A 167 14.23 -33.18 5.45
C TRP A 167 13.80 -34.39 6.28
N PRO A 168 12.68 -35.07 5.94
CA PRO A 168 12.37 -36.33 6.60
C PRO A 168 13.37 -37.40 6.17
N SER A 169 13.70 -38.31 7.08
CA SER A 169 14.50 -39.49 6.74
C SER A 169 13.80 -40.31 5.66
N ASN A 170 14.59 -40.85 4.73
CA ASN A 170 14.12 -41.61 3.57
C ASN A 170 13.12 -42.72 3.95
N ASP A 171 12.23 -43.04 3.02
CA ASP A 171 11.17 -44.07 3.07
C ASP A 171 11.64 -45.52 3.33
N VAL A 172 12.86 -45.76 3.83
CA VAL A 172 13.48 -47.10 3.88
C VAL A 172 14.06 -47.52 5.23
N TYR A 173 14.19 -46.67 6.25
CA TYR A 173 14.71 -47.14 7.55
C TYR A 173 14.00 -46.57 8.78
N GLU A 174 13.54 -47.51 9.62
CA GLU A 174 12.93 -47.33 10.94
C GLU A 174 13.76 -46.41 11.85
N SER A 175 13.08 -45.56 12.64
CA SER A 175 13.63 -44.85 13.80
C SER A 175 14.80 -43.89 13.51
N THR A 176 14.77 -43.11 12.43
CA THR A 176 15.73 -42.03 12.21
C THR A 176 15.12 -40.67 12.51
N SER A 177 15.81 -39.92 13.37
CA SER A 177 15.51 -38.53 13.71
C SER A 177 15.42 -37.67 12.46
N PRO A 178 14.59 -36.62 12.48
CA PRO A 178 14.51 -35.75 11.34
C PRO A 178 15.80 -34.98 11.10
N LEU A 179 16.08 -34.77 9.82
CA LEU A 179 17.23 -34.03 9.36
C LEU A 179 16.83 -32.58 9.06
N LEU A 180 17.70 -31.64 9.39
CA LEU A 180 17.55 -30.24 9.06
C LEU A 180 18.67 -29.84 8.12
N ILE A 181 18.32 -29.24 6.99
CA ILE A 181 19.28 -28.78 5.99
C ILE A 181 19.35 -27.27 6.09
N ALA A 182 20.55 -26.72 6.28
CA ALA A 182 20.76 -25.28 6.31
C ALA A 182 21.95 -24.85 5.46
N ALA A 183 21.93 -23.59 5.02
CA ALA A 183 23.03 -22.95 4.31
C ALA A 183 23.80 -22.02 5.25
N ASP A 184 25.13 -22.17 5.29
CA ASP A 184 26.00 -21.29 6.08
C ASP A 184 26.08 -19.86 5.49
N SER A 185 26.28 -18.87 6.35
CA SER A 185 26.26 -17.43 6.00
C SER A 185 27.61 -16.88 5.53
N GLN A 186 28.73 -17.51 5.88
CA GLN A 186 30.07 -16.99 5.57
C GLN A 186 30.84 -17.80 4.53
N TYR A 187 30.42 -19.02 4.20
CA TYR A 187 30.89 -19.80 3.05
C TYR A 187 29.78 -20.78 2.63
N HIS A 188 29.34 -20.69 1.38
CA HIS A 188 28.12 -21.28 0.81
C HIS A 188 28.08 -22.83 0.82
N ARG A 189 28.01 -23.42 2.02
CA ARG A 189 27.98 -24.86 2.26
C ARG A 189 26.59 -25.30 2.67
N LEU A 190 26.17 -26.44 2.15
CA LEU A 190 24.97 -27.15 2.57
C LEU A 190 25.33 -28.02 3.78
N GLU A 191 24.79 -27.68 4.94
CA GLU A 191 24.98 -28.38 6.20
C GLU A 191 23.74 -29.20 6.51
N ILE A 192 23.93 -30.49 6.81
CA ILE A 192 22.88 -31.39 7.25
C ILE A 192 23.07 -31.63 8.75
N PHE A 193 22.01 -31.36 9.51
CA PHE A 193 21.93 -31.50 10.95
C PHE A 193 20.98 -32.65 11.29
N CYS A 194 21.32 -33.43 12.31
CA CYS A 194 20.45 -34.47 12.83
C CYS A 194 19.86 -34.03 14.17
N ILE A 195 18.54 -34.04 14.28
CA ILE A 195 17.83 -33.63 15.51
C ILE A 195 17.56 -34.87 16.34
N ASP A 196 18.49 -35.24 17.20
CA ASP A 196 18.35 -36.40 18.09
C ASP A 196 17.72 -36.00 19.44
N GLU A 197 16.62 -36.66 19.85
CA GLU A 197 15.98 -36.47 21.17
C GLU A 197 16.97 -36.77 22.32
N SER A 198 18.02 -37.56 22.06
CA SER A 198 19.10 -37.87 23.00
C SER A 198 19.87 -36.62 23.47
N GLN A 199 19.97 -35.59 22.62
CA GLN A 199 20.67 -34.34 22.93
C GLN A 199 19.94 -33.50 24.00
N LYS A 200 18.61 -33.69 24.14
CA LYS A 200 17.79 -33.04 25.19
C LYS A 200 18.20 -33.47 26.59
N LYS A 201 18.69 -34.71 26.77
CA LYS A 201 19.18 -35.22 28.06
C LYS A 201 20.56 -34.65 28.44
N GLN A 202 21.28 -34.06 27.49
CA GLN A 202 22.64 -33.52 27.69
C GLN A 202 22.68 -31.99 27.83
N ASN A 203 21.55 -31.27 27.82
CA ASN A 203 21.46 -29.81 27.89
C ASN A 203 22.30 -29.07 26.82
N LEU A 204 22.52 -29.68 25.66
CA LEU A 204 23.18 -29.01 24.54
C LEU A 204 22.15 -28.16 23.78
N LEU A 205 22.19 -26.84 23.99
CA LEU A 205 21.33 -25.86 23.28
C LEU A 205 21.75 -25.61 21.83
N HIS A 206 22.87 -26.17 21.38
CA HIS A 206 23.43 -25.99 20.04
C HIS A 206 23.32 -27.27 19.20
N ILE A 207 22.80 -27.17 17.98
CA ILE A 207 22.71 -28.32 17.05
C ILE A 207 24.09 -28.62 16.46
N THR A 208 24.46 -29.90 16.42
CA THR A 208 25.70 -30.39 15.80
C THR A 208 25.51 -30.71 14.32
N THR A 209 26.44 -30.28 13.47
CA THR A 209 26.49 -30.61 12.04
C THR A 209 26.95 -32.05 11.83
N GLU A 210 26.21 -32.84 11.04
CA GLU A 210 26.55 -34.22 10.72
C GLU A 210 27.32 -34.33 9.40
N TYR A 211 26.87 -33.61 8.36
CA TYR A 211 27.49 -33.59 7.04
C TYR A 211 27.58 -32.17 6.47
N THR A 212 28.64 -31.88 5.72
CA THR A 212 28.86 -30.57 5.05
C THR A 212 29.24 -30.78 3.59
N TYR A 213 28.55 -30.10 2.67
CA TYR A 213 28.78 -30.20 1.22
C TYR A 213 28.99 -28.82 0.57
N ASP A 214 30.01 -28.70 -0.28
CA ASP A 214 30.40 -27.47 -0.99
C ASP A 214 29.73 -27.41 -2.37
N ILE A 215 28.39 -27.32 -2.41
CA ILE A 215 27.59 -27.43 -3.65
C ILE A 215 26.86 -26.13 -4.01
N LEU A 216 26.62 -25.24 -3.04
CA LEU A 216 25.87 -23.99 -3.27
C LEU A 216 26.79 -22.91 -3.88
N GLN A 217 26.27 -22.16 -4.84
CA GLN A 217 26.96 -20.99 -5.40
C GLN A 217 26.83 -19.73 -4.52
N GLU A 218 27.78 -18.81 -4.69
CA GLU A 218 27.80 -17.51 -4.02
C GLU A 218 26.52 -16.71 -4.30
N SER A 219 25.72 -16.49 -3.25
CA SER A 219 24.47 -15.74 -3.35
C SER A 219 24.13 -15.04 -2.03
N LYS A 220 23.43 -13.90 -2.13
CA LYS A 220 23.16 -13.00 -0.99
C LYS A 220 22.05 -13.50 -0.05
N SER A 221 21.15 -14.33 -0.55
CA SER A 221 20.01 -14.88 0.20
C SER A 221 19.41 -16.06 -0.56
N ILE A 222 19.47 -17.26 0.02
CA ILE A 222 18.90 -18.50 -0.53
C ILE A 222 17.70 -18.92 0.32
N LYS A 223 16.59 -19.26 -0.33
CA LYS A 223 15.47 -19.96 0.28
C LYS A 223 15.45 -21.40 -0.19
N PHE A 224 15.03 -22.28 0.71
CA PHE A 224 14.92 -23.71 0.45
C PHE A 224 13.47 -24.15 0.51
N THR A 225 13.07 -24.94 -0.48
CA THR A 225 11.76 -25.58 -0.58
C THR A 225 11.96 -27.02 -1.01
N ARG A 226 11.29 -27.96 -0.37
CA ARG A 226 11.34 -29.36 -0.76
C ARG A 226 10.39 -29.63 -1.93
N ILE A 227 10.81 -30.47 -2.86
CA ILE A 227 9.93 -30.97 -3.93
C ILE A 227 9.21 -32.20 -3.38
N SER A 228 7.92 -32.05 -3.04
CA SER A 228 7.07 -33.13 -2.53
C SER A 228 7.12 -34.36 -3.44
N GLY A 229 7.28 -35.54 -2.85
CA GLY A 229 7.34 -36.82 -3.58
C GLY A 229 8.70 -37.16 -4.21
N THR A 230 9.73 -36.34 -4.02
CA THR A 230 11.10 -36.62 -4.51
C THR A 230 12.16 -36.39 -3.45
N ASN A 231 13.35 -36.91 -3.73
CA ASN A 231 14.58 -36.64 -2.98
C ASN A 231 15.35 -35.46 -3.57
N SER A 232 14.64 -34.41 -4.00
CA SER A 232 15.24 -33.19 -4.52
C SER A 232 14.84 -31.95 -3.71
N LEU A 233 15.83 -31.10 -3.45
CA LEU A 233 15.74 -29.80 -2.78
C LEU A 233 15.79 -28.70 -3.84
N LEU A 234 14.81 -27.81 -3.81
CA LEU A 234 14.79 -26.59 -4.62
C LEU A 234 15.37 -25.44 -3.79
N ALA A 235 16.46 -24.88 -4.27
CA ALA A 235 17.13 -23.73 -3.68
C ALA A 235 17.01 -22.56 -4.65
N TYR A 236 16.38 -21.46 -4.25
CA TYR A 236 16.26 -20.28 -5.10
C TYR A 236 16.76 -19.05 -4.37
N SER A 237 17.33 -18.11 -5.13
CA SER A 237 18.02 -16.95 -4.59
C SER A 237 17.37 -15.63 -5.00
N MET A 238 17.57 -14.62 -4.15
CA MET A 238 17.25 -13.23 -4.47
C MET A 238 18.14 -12.64 -5.57
N ASP A 239 19.13 -13.40 -6.06
CA ASP A 239 19.98 -13.01 -7.18
C ASP A 239 19.42 -13.51 -8.52
N GLY A 240 18.24 -14.15 -8.53
CA GLY A 240 17.55 -14.56 -9.75
C GLY A 240 17.75 -16.03 -10.16
N SER A 241 18.54 -16.77 -9.37
CA SER A 241 18.97 -18.13 -9.70
C SER A 241 18.20 -19.22 -8.94
N VAL A 242 18.01 -20.34 -9.61
CA VAL A 242 17.41 -21.57 -9.09
C VAL A 242 18.41 -22.71 -9.20
N GLN A 243 18.54 -23.48 -8.14
CA GLN A 243 19.32 -24.71 -8.02
C GLN A 243 18.41 -25.86 -7.63
N ILE A 244 18.53 -26.98 -8.33
CA ILE A 244 17.87 -28.25 -7.97
C ILE A 244 18.97 -29.19 -7.49
N ILE A 245 18.88 -29.62 -6.24
CA ILE A 245 19.90 -30.45 -5.59
C ILE A 245 19.25 -31.79 -5.23
N SER A 246 19.80 -32.89 -5.71
CA SER A 246 19.36 -34.23 -5.30
C SER A 246 20.08 -34.67 -4.04
N ILE A 247 19.33 -35.18 -3.08
CA ILE A 247 19.79 -35.63 -1.77
C ILE A 247 19.44 -37.11 -1.65
N ASN A 248 20.31 -37.95 -2.22
CA ASN A 248 20.26 -39.41 -2.06
C ASN A 248 21.41 -39.84 -1.12
N GLU A 249 22.04 -41.00 -1.34
CA GLU A 249 23.27 -41.41 -0.61
C GLU A 249 24.43 -40.42 -0.82
N THR A 250 24.43 -39.71 -1.95
CA THR A 250 25.33 -38.59 -2.25
C THR A 250 24.51 -37.36 -2.60
N VAL A 251 24.96 -36.18 -2.14
CA VAL A 251 24.35 -34.89 -2.53
C VAL A 251 24.96 -34.42 -3.84
N SER A 252 24.12 -34.14 -4.85
CA SER A 252 24.57 -33.66 -6.17
C SER A 252 23.68 -32.54 -6.72
N LEU A 253 24.29 -31.56 -7.39
CA LEU A 253 23.57 -30.51 -8.11
C LEU A 253 23.03 -31.06 -9.43
N GLN A 254 21.71 -31.16 -9.58
CA GLN A 254 21.07 -31.62 -10.82
C GLN A 254 20.94 -30.51 -11.85
N CYS A 255 20.58 -29.30 -11.42
CA CYS A 255 20.28 -28.21 -12.34
C CYS A 255 20.58 -26.85 -11.71
N PHE A 256 21.05 -25.92 -12.54
CA PHE A 256 21.22 -24.50 -12.21
C PHE A 256 20.66 -23.65 -13.35
N ILE A 257 19.74 -22.75 -13.02
CA ILE A 257 19.03 -21.91 -14.00
C ILE A 257 18.95 -20.49 -13.45
N ASN A 258 19.31 -19.49 -14.26
CA ASN A 258 19.07 -18.08 -13.92
C ASN A 258 17.83 -17.61 -14.69
N ILE A 259 16.80 -17.16 -13.97
CA ILE A 259 15.48 -16.90 -14.57
C ILE A 259 15.10 -15.42 -14.47
N HIS A 260 15.33 -14.81 -13.30
CA HIS A 260 14.96 -13.42 -13.05
C HIS A 260 16.21 -12.54 -12.91
N GLU A 261 16.06 -11.23 -13.10
CA GLU A 261 17.17 -10.30 -12.97
C GLU A 261 17.52 -10.05 -11.49
N SER A 262 18.82 -9.98 -11.18
CA SER A 262 19.32 -9.82 -9.80
C SER A 262 19.00 -8.45 -9.20
N ASN A 263 18.77 -7.42 -10.03
CA ASN A 263 18.53 -6.05 -9.59
C ASN A 263 17.08 -5.81 -9.11
N SER A 264 16.12 -6.62 -9.57
CA SER A 264 14.69 -6.48 -9.30
C SER A 264 14.20 -7.43 -8.20
N ARG A 265 14.98 -7.59 -7.11
CA ARG A 265 14.65 -8.49 -5.98
C ARG A 265 14.64 -10.00 -6.32
N GLY A 266 15.14 -10.39 -7.50
CA GLY A 266 15.33 -11.78 -7.93
C GLY A 266 14.08 -12.64 -7.76
N ILE A 267 14.24 -13.88 -7.30
CA ILE A 267 13.14 -14.83 -7.13
C ILE A 267 12.51 -14.67 -5.73
N ILE A 268 11.23 -14.34 -5.70
CA ILE A 268 10.44 -14.21 -4.47
C ILE A 268 9.93 -15.59 -4.03
N ALA A 269 9.42 -16.36 -4.97
CA ALA A 269 8.86 -17.70 -4.76
C ALA A 269 9.12 -18.60 -5.97
N ALA A 270 9.34 -19.88 -5.72
CA ALA A 270 9.48 -20.90 -6.76
C ALA A 270 8.82 -22.20 -6.29
N GLU A 271 7.99 -22.79 -7.14
CA GLU A 271 7.27 -24.02 -6.81
C GLU A 271 7.11 -24.91 -8.05
N PHE A 272 7.15 -26.22 -7.84
CA PHE A 272 6.89 -27.19 -8.89
C PHE A 272 5.39 -27.44 -9.06
N CYS A 273 4.93 -27.55 -10.31
CA CYS A 273 3.65 -28.16 -10.59
C CYS A 273 3.64 -29.61 -10.06
N LYS A 274 2.46 -30.12 -9.66
CA LYS A 274 2.30 -31.52 -9.19
C LYS A 274 2.85 -32.56 -10.18
N ASP A 275 2.82 -32.25 -11.48
CA ASP A 275 3.35 -33.12 -12.54
C ASP A 275 4.88 -33.18 -12.58
N LEU A 276 5.59 -32.38 -11.76
CA LEU A 276 7.05 -32.23 -11.67
C LEU A 276 7.75 -31.79 -12.98
N ASN A 277 7.01 -31.64 -14.07
CA ASN A 277 7.50 -31.25 -15.39
C ASN A 277 7.67 -29.74 -15.59
N SER A 278 7.12 -28.92 -14.70
CA SER A 278 7.15 -27.47 -14.82
C SER A 278 7.45 -26.84 -13.48
N LEU A 279 8.50 -26.04 -13.43
CA LEU A 279 8.82 -25.13 -12.34
C LEU A 279 8.20 -23.78 -12.66
N ILE A 280 7.46 -23.21 -11.71
CA ILE A 280 6.96 -21.84 -11.80
C ILE A 280 7.80 -20.99 -10.87
N THR A 281 8.34 -19.89 -11.37
CA THR A 281 9.06 -18.89 -10.58
C THR A 281 8.37 -17.54 -10.67
N CYS A 282 8.31 -16.86 -9.54
CA CYS A 282 7.80 -15.50 -9.43
C CYS A 282 8.95 -14.59 -9.04
N GLY A 283 9.23 -13.60 -9.89
CA GLY A 283 10.26 -12.62 -9.65
C GLY A 283 9.73 -11.35 -9.01
N GLY A 284 10.63 -10.60 -8.36
CA GLY A 284 10.32 -9.26 -7.85
C GLY A 284 10.20 -8.19 -8.95
N ASP A 285 10.52 -8.55 -10.19
CA ASP A 285 10.20 -7.85 -11.42
C ASP A 285 8.70 -7.89 -11.78
N GLY A 286 7.90 -8.67 -11.05
CA GLY A 286 6.47 -8.87 -11.34
C GLY A 286 6.22 -9.87 -12.47
N LEU A 287 7.24 -10.60 -12.92
CA LEU A 287 7.11 -11.65 -13.92
C LEU A 287 6.86 -13.00 -13.27
N LEU A 288 6.01 -13.80 -13.92
CA LEU A 288 5.80 -15.20 -13.60
C LEU A 288 6.34 -16.05 -14.75
N ALA A 289 7.43 -16.77 -14.51
CA ALA A 289 8.08 -17.59 -15.51
C ALA A 289 7.75 -19.07 -15.28
N ARG A 290 7.41 -19.78 -16.35
CA ARG A 290 7.24 -21.24 -16.34
C ARG A 290 8.43 -21.86 -17.05
N VAL A 291 9.23 -22.61 -16.31
CA VAL A 291 10.36 -23.39 -16.84
C VAL A 291 9.94 -24.84 -16.97
N LYS A 292 9.87 -25.35 -18.19
CA LYS A 292 9.61 -26.77 -18.44
C LYS A 292 10.93 -27.54 -18.26
N ILE A 293 10.95 -28.50 -17.35
CA ILE A 293 12.10 -29.37 -17.11
C ILE A 293 11.84 -30.67 -17.88
N SER A 294 12.83 -31.12 -18.66
CA SER A 294 12.70 -32.32 -19.49
C SER A 294 12.52 -33.58 -18.66
N GLU A 295 11.58 -34.43 -19.06
CA GLU A 295 11.39 -35.77 -18.50
C GLU A 295 12.68 -36.59 -18.67
N GLY A 296 13.35 -36.91 -17.54
CA GLY A 296 14.64 -37.58 -17.49
C GLY A 296 15.59 -37.01 -16.43
N THR A 297 15.52 -35.70 -16.16
CA THR A 297 16.41 -35.04 -15.19
C THR A 297 16.05 -35.35 -13.73
N ILE A 298 14.79 -35.72 -13.47
CA ILE A 298 14.25 -35.98 -12.12
C ILE A 298 13.89 -37.47 -11.92
N THR A 299 13.69 -38.25 -13.00
CA THR A 299 13.01 -39.57 -12.94
C THR A 299 13.86 -40.80 -13.28
N GLU A 300 15.13 -40.71 -13.67
CA GLU A 300 15.97 -41.91 -13.84
C GLU A 300 16.59 -42.39 -12.52
N SER A 301 15.78 -43.07 -11.70
CA SER A 301 16.28 -44.12 -10.80
C SER A 301 15.65 -45.46 -11.19
N LYS A 302 16.12 -46.04 -12.30
CA LYS A 302 15.99 -47.48 -12.47
C LYS A 302 16.74 -48.14 -11.32
N VAL A 303 15.98 -48.73 -10.41
CA VAL A 303 16.44 -49.68 -9.38
C VAL A 303 17.40 -50.67 -10.06
N ARG A 304 18.71 -50.47 -9.87
CA ARG A 304 19.72 -51.50 -10.07
C ARG A 304 20.00 -52.08 -8.69
N LEU A 305 19.38 -53.22 -8.39
CA LEU A 305 19.81 -54.09 -7.29
C LEU A 305 21.27 -54.49 -7.53
N PHE A 306 22.22 -54.06 -6.69
CA PHE A 306 23.58 -54.61 -6.53
C PHE A 306 24.24 -54.08 -5.23
N PRO A 307 25.25 -54.77 -4.64
CA PRO A 307 25.14 -55.41 -3.33
C PRO A 307 25.72 -54.64 -2.13
N SER A 308 25.10 -54.88 -0.97
CA SER A 308 25.51 -54.62 0.43
C SER A 308 26.71 -53.69 0.72
N LEU A 309 26.39 -52.60 1.44
CA LEU A 309 27.23 -51.57 2.10
C LEU A 309 28.40 -52.04 3.00
N ARG A 310 28.66 -53.35 3.16
CA ARG A 310 29.80 -53.84 3.97
C ARG A 310 31.15 -53.72 3.26
N SER A 311 31.20 -53.68 1.93
CA SER A 311 32.46 -53.68 1.17
C SER A 311 33.16 -52.31 1.10
N LEU A 312 32.45 -51.19 1.30
CA LEU A 312 33.03 -49.84 1.22
C LEU A 312 33.69 -49.40 2.53
N HIS A 313 33.19 -49.88 3.67
CA HIS A 313 33.78 -49.60 4.98
C HIS A 313 35.18 -50.24 5.12
N GLU A 314 35.41 -51.41 4.51
CA GLU A 314 36.71 -52.10 4.45
C GLU A 314 37.72 -51.43 3.50
N GLN A 315 37.26 -50.71 2.48
CA GLN A 315 38.13 -49.98 1.55
C GLN A 315 38.49 -48.57 2.05
N LEU A 316 37.59 -47.92 2.80
CA LEU A 316 37.82 -46.61 3.41
C LEU A 316 38.68 -46.64 4.67
N THR A 317 38.66 -47.76 5.42
CA THR A 317 39.57 -47.98 6.56
C THR A 317 41.02 -48.11 6.10
N LYS A 318 41.28 -48.79 4.97
CA LYS A 318 42.62 -48.88 4.34
C LYS A 318 43.16 -47.54 3.81
N LEU A 319 42.27 -46.61 3.42
CA LEU A 319 42.66 -45.26 2.98
C LEU A 319 42.90 -44.28 4.14
N LYS A 320 42.29 -44.53 5.31
CA LYS A 320 42.52 -43.72 6.52
C LYS A 320 43.85 -44.04 7.20
N GLU A 321 44.39 -45.25 7.05
CA GLU A 321 45.71 -45.61 7.59
C GLU A 321 46.90 -44.99 6.81
N MET A 322 46.68 -44.46 5.59
CA MET A 322 47.76 -43.88 4.78
C MET A 322 47.97 -42.36 4.93
N LYS A 323 47.17 -41.65 5.74
CA LYS A 323 47.24 -40.17 5.86
C LYS A 323 47.75 -39.63 7.19
N SER A 324 48.25 -40.47 8.09
CA SER A 324 48.95 -40.02 9.31
C SER A 324 50.46 -40.15 9.18
N CYS A 325 51.09 -39.28 8.38
CA CYS A 325 52.51 -38.94 8.52
C CYS A 325 52.88 -37.69 7.69
N GLY A 326 53.42 -36.67 8.36
CA GLY A 326 54.33 -35.69 7.74
C GLY A 326 53.79 -34.28 7.44
N ILE A 327 53.91 -33.40 8.43
CA ILE A 327 53.88 -31.94 8.33
C ILE A 327 55.20 -31.43 7.72
N THR A 328 55.19 -30.43 6.82
CA THR A 328 56.07 -29.23 6.88
C THR A 328 55.66 -28.13 5.88
N GLN A 329 55.92 -26.89 6.29
CA GLN A 329 55.59 -25.57 5.73
C GLN A 329 56.20 -25.26 4.35
N ASN A 330 55.50 -24.49 3.49
CA ASN A 330 55.89 -23.15 3.02
C ASN A 330 55.01 -22.61 1.86
N GLN A 331 55.16 -21.32 1.62
CA GLN A 331 54.32 -20.33 0.93
C GLN A 331 54.02 -20.54 -0.58
N SER A 332 52.97 -19.83 -1.02
CA SER A 332 52.84 -19.07 -2.28
C SER A 332 52.12 -19.67 -3.52
N HIS A 333 51.20 -18.83 -4.03
CA HIS A 333 50.73 -18.63 -5.42
C HIS A 333 50.14 -19.76 -6.29
N SER A 334 48.83 -19.55 -6.56
CA SER A 334 48.20 -19.37 -7.89
C SER A 334 47.83 -20.57 -8.78
N ASN A 335 46.56 -20.51 -9.24
CA ASN A 335 45.97 -21.05 -10.48
C ASN A 335 45.95 -22.59 -10.59
N VAL A 336 45.00 -23.27 -11.25
CA VAL A 336 44.26 -22.94 -12.46
C VAL A 336 43.03 -23.88 -12.58
N ASN A 337 42.10 -23.51 -13.47
CA ASN A 337 41.31 -24.36 -14.38
C ASN A 337 39.89 -24.79 -13.97
N LEU A 338 38.96 -23.87 -14.21
CA LEU A 338 37.64 -24.17 -14.78
C LEU A 338 37.83 -24.64 -16.23
N LEU A 339 37.43 -25.88 -16.51
CA LEU A 339 37.16 -26.34 -17.87
C LEU A 339 35.74 -25.86 -18.25
N GLN A 340 35.66 -24.96 -19.22
CA GLN A 340 34.45 -24.81 -20.04
C GLN A 340 34.45 -25.92 -21.10
N ASN A 341 33.31 -26.58 -21.28
CA ASN A 341 32.95 -27.11 -22.59
C ASN A 341 31.82 -26.24 -23.17
N PRO A 342 31.91 -25.85 -24.45
CA PRO A 342 30.87 -25.15 -25.18
C PRO A 342 29.85 -26.15 -25.76
N ASP A 343 28.84 -25.61 -26.41
CA ASP A 343 27.74 -26.29 -27.12
C ASP A 343 26.45 -26.44 -26.29
N VAL A 344 25.60 -25.41 -26.39
CA VAL A 344 24.20 -25.49 -26.86
C VAL A 344 23.69 -24.05 -26.92
N LEU A 345 23.45 -23.56 -28.13
CA LEU A 345 22.59 -22.39 -28.38
C LEU A 345 21.14 -22.76 -27.99
N PRO A 346 20.44 -21.93 -27.19
CA PRO A 346 18.99 -21.93 -27.19
C PRO A 346 18.49 -20.73 -28.01
N THR A 347 17.76 -21.08 -29.05
CA THR A 347 16.84 -20.24 -29.83
C THR A 347 15.95 -19.36 -28.95
N LEU A 348 15.89 -18.08 -29.30
CA LEU A 348 14.96 -17.08 -28.79
C LEU A 348 13.49 -17.51 -28.96
N PRO A 349 12.66 -17.49 -27.91
CA PRO A 349 11.22 -17.33 -28.06
C PRO A 349 10.88 -15.84 -28.08
N HIS A 350 10.13 -15.44 -29.10
CA HIS A 350 9.43 -14.16 -29.20
C HIS A 350 8.68 -13.84 -27.89
N GLN A 351 8.95 -12.67 -27.31
CA GLN A 351 8.09 -12.06 -26.29
C GLN A 351 7.36 -10.86 -26.89
N SER A 352 6.10 -11.10 -27.23
CA SER A 352 5.05 -10.09 -27.34
C SER A 352 4.46 -9.88 -25.95
N GLY A 353 4.36 -8.64 -25.47
CA GLY A 353 3.63 -8.37 -24.24
C GLY A 353 3.92 -7.01 -23.62
N THR A 354 3.14 -6.02 -24.03
CA THR A 354 2.81 -4.79 -23.30
C THR A 354 2.51 -5.06 -21.82
N SER A 355 3.15 -4.34 -20.90
CA SER A 355 2.61 -4.08 -19.56
C SER A 355 2.56 -2.58 -19.29
N PHE A 356 1.32 -2.13 -19.10
CA PHE A 356 0.90 -0.80 -18.74
C PHE A 356 0.48 -0.90 -17.28
N SER A 357 1.19 -0.27 -16.35
CA SER A 357 0.76 -0.18 -14.95
C SER A 357 -0.17 1.02 -14.79
N LEU A 358 -1.47 0.79 -14.93
CA LEU A 358 -2.50 1.74 -14.50
C LEU A 358 -2.74 1.61 -13.00
N PHE A 359 -2.78 2.76 -12.35
CA PHE A 359 -3.37 2.97 -11.04
C PHE A 359 -4.85 2.56 -11.03
N ASP A 360 -5.30 2.15 -9.84
CA ASP A 360 -6.65 1.76 -9.45
C ASP A 360 -7.76 2.47 -10.24
N GLN A 361 -8.44 1.72 -11.11
CA GLN A 361 -9.79 2.02 -11.56
C GLN A 361 -10.69 0.83 -11.21
N GLN A 362 -11.74 1.16 -10.48
CA GLN A 362 -12.87 0.27 -10.17
C GLN A 362 -13.46 -0.25 -11.48
N ILE A 363 -13.53 -1.57 -11.61
CA ILE A 363 -14.23 -2.24 -12.72
C ILE A 363 -15.73 -2.01 -12.51
N LEU A 364 -16.33 -1.17 -13.35
CA LEU A 364 -17.75 -1.17 -13.66
C LEU A 364 -17.98 -2.29 -14.69
N VAL A 365 -18.85 -3.24 -14.34
CA VAL A 365 -19.37 -4.26 -15.26
C VAL A 365 -20.68 -3.72 -15.82
N ASP A 366 -20.73 -3.51 -17.14
CA ASP A 366 -21.98 -3.20 -17.85
C ASP A 366 -22.88 -4.45 -17.89
N ALA A 367 -24.16 -4.23 -17.58
CA ALA A 367 -25.29 -5.10 -17.90
C ALA A 367 -25.43 -5.19 -19.44
N ASP A 368 -25.78 -6.31 -20.07
CA ASP A 368 -26.99 -7.12 -19.89
C ASP A 368 -26.72 -8.56 -20.39
N GLU A 369 -27.28 -9.56 -19.70
CA GLU A 369 -28.09 -10.64 -20.28
C GLU A 369 -28.61 -11.54 -19.14
N ASP A 370 -29.93 -11.64 -19.06
CA ASP A 370 -30.72 -12.27 -18.00
C ASP A 370 -30.26 -13.71 -17.67
N THR A 371 -29.79 -13.92 -16.45
CA THR A 371 -29.83 -15.23 -15.80
C THR A 371 -29.99 -15.03 -14.29
N ASP A 372 -31.05 -15.62 -13.73
CA ASP A 372 -31.45 -15.54 -12.33
C ASP A 372 -30.27 -15.89 -11.40
N LEU A 373 -29.66 -14.86 -10.79
CA LEU A 373 -28.64 -14.99 -9.77
C LEU A 373 -29.20 -14.47 -8.44
N GLU A 374 -29.48 -15.41 -7.55
CA GLU A 374 -29.76 -15.13 -6.14
C GLU A 374 -28.65 -14.26 -5.53
N GLU A 375 -29.08 -13.24 -4.79
CA GLU A 375 -28.27 -12.20 -4.12
C GLU A 375 -26.98 -12.74 -3.48
N PHE A 376 -25.83 -12.31 -4.01
CA PHE A 376 -24.55 -12.41 -3.31
C PHE A 376 -24.58 -11.49 -2.08
N SER A 377 -24.82 -12.08 -0.91
CA SER A 377 -24.76 -11.41 0.39
C SER A 377 -23.41 -10.70 0.58
N TYR A 378 -23.49 -9.39 0.84
CA TYR A 378 -22.40 -8.52 1.28
C TYR A 378 -21.51 -9.18 2.36
N TYR A 379 -20.28 -9.58 2.02
CA TYR A 379 -19.23 -9.79 3.02
C TYR A 379 -18.59 -8.43 3.33
N LYS A 380 -18.59 -8.04 4.62
CA LYS A 380 -18.07 -6.77 5.13
C LYS A 380 -16.64 -6.50 4.63
N ARG A 381 -16.38 -5.26 4.18
CA ARG A 381 -15.03 -4.79 3.86
C ARG A 381 -14.16 -4.82 5.12
N ASP A 382 -13.06 -5.55 5.06
CA ASP A 382 -12.08 -5.83 6.14
C ASP A 382 -11.20 -4.62 6.54
N THR A 383 -11.63 -3.38 6.22
CA THR A 383 -10.88 -2.14 6.50
C THR A 383 -11.21 -1.50 7.86
N ASP A 384 -12.15 -2.08 8.61
CA ASP A 384 -12.48 -1.59 9.95
C ASP A 384 -11.38 -1.97 10.93
N SER A 385 -10.58 -0.99 11.36
CA SER A 385 -9.59 -1.10 12.43
C SER A 385 -10.18 -1.52 13.79
N ASN A 386 -11.51 -1.63 13.88
CA ASN A 386 -12.28 -1.98 15.08
C ASN A 386 -12.61 -3.48 15.22
N ILE A 387 -12.19 -4.35 14.29
CA ILE A 387 -12.42 -5.80 14.42
C ILE A 387 -11.36 -6.40 15.35
N ASN A 388 -11.81 -6.92 16.50
CA ASN A 388 -10.96 -7.58 17.48
C ASN A 388 -10.21 -8.78 16.86
N THR A 389 -8.96 -8.96 17.24
CA THR A 389 -8.24 -10.19 16.88
C THR A 389 -8.81 -11.40 17.59
N TRP A 390 -8.50 -12.61 17.10
CA TRP A 390 -8.91 -13.85 17.77
C TRP A 390 -8.39 -13.93 19.21
N ILE A 391 -7.16 -13.47 19.46
CA ILE A 391 -6.56 -13.43 20.81
C ILE A 391 -7.32 -12.44 21.70
N GLU A 392 -7.60 -11.23 21.21
CA GLU A 392 -8.40 -10.23 21.94
C GLU A 392 -9.82 -10.72 22.23
N SER A 393 -10.42 -11.46 21.29
CA SER A 393 -11.73 -12.08 21.49
C SER A 393 -11.68 -13.16 22.58
N CYS A 394 -10.58 -13.93 22.65
CA CYS A 394 -10.36 -14.87 23.75
C CYS A 394 -10.17 -14.13 25.08
N GLN A 395 -9.46 -13.00 25.08
CA GLN A 395 -9.28 -12.16 26.27
C GLN A 395 -10.60 -11.61 26.80
N LEU A 396 -11.42 -10.99 25.94
CA LEU A 396 -12.73 -10.47 26.34
C LEU A 396 -13.66 -11.57 26.87
N ASN A 397 -13.61 -12.77 26.28
CA ASN A 397 -14.39 -13.90 26.78
C ASN A 397 -13.90 -14.38 28.15
N ALA A 398 -12.58 -14.36 28.39
CA ALA A 398 -12.00 -14.67 29.69
C ALA A 398 -12.38 -13.62 30.73
N GLU A 399 -12.23 -12.33 30.42
CA GLU A 399 -12.65 -11.21 31.26
C GLU A 399 -14.16 -11.28 31.57
N ALA A 400 -15.01 -11.57 30.58
CA ALA A 400 -16.44 -11.75 30.81
C ALA A 400 -16.76 -12.94 31.72
N SER A 401 -16.01 -14.04 31.61
CA SER A 401 -16.16 -15.17 32.53
C SER A 401 -15.66 -14.85 33.94
N GLU A 402 -14.60 -14.05 34.07
CA GLU A 402 -14.11 -13.56 35.36
C GLU A 402 -15.09 -12.57 35.99
N ASP A 403 -15.63 -11.62 35.23
CA ASP A 403 -16.67 -10.70 35.69
C ASP A 403 -17.94 -11.45 36.13
N LEU A 404 -18.28 -12.57 35.48
CA LEU A 404 -19.38 -13.43 35.91
C LEU A 404 -19.09 -14.09 37.28
N ILE A 405 -17.84 -14.54 37.49
CA ILE A 405 -17.41 -15.20 38.72
C ILE A 405 -17.25 -14.19 39.88
N PHE A 406 -16.66 -13.02 39.60
CA PHE A 406 -16.28 -12.03 40.62
C PHE A 406 -17.26 -10.85 40.72
N GLY A 407 -18.30 -10.79 39.89
CA GLY A 407 -19.29 -9.72 39.89
C GLY A 407 -19.97 -9.50 41.25
N GLU A 408 -20.26 -10.58 41.98
CA GLU A 408 -20.83 -10.49 43.33
C GLU A 408 -19.86 -9.84 44.33
N THR A 409 -18.56 -10.14 44.24
CA THR A 409 -17.55 -9.53 45.12
C THR A 409 -17.33 -8.04 44.80
N LYS A 410 -17.34 -7.69 43.51
CA LYS A 410 -17.19 -6.30 43.05
C LYS A 410 -18.39 -5.44 43.44
N THR A 411 -19.60 -5.97 43.26
CA THR A 411 -20.84 -5.29 43.69
C THR A 411 -20.89 -5.12 45.21
N ARG A 412 -20.43 -6.11 45.97
CA ARG A 412 -20.28 -5.98 47.43
C ARG A 412 -19.34 -4.85 47.82
N ILE A 413 -18.14 -4.79 47.24
CA ILE A 413 -17.16 -3.72 47.54
C ILE A 413 -17.71 -2.35 47.14
N LEU A 414 -18.37 -2.23 45.98
CA LEU A 414 -18.99 -0.98 45.55
C LEU A 414 -20.13 -0.53 46.48
N ASN A 415 -20.90 -1.48 47.01
CA ASN A 415 -21.95 -1.19 47.98
C ASN A 415 -21.35 -0.73 49.31
N GLU A 416 -20.32 -1.42 49.84
CA GLU A 416 -19.60 -1.01 51.05
C GLU A 416 -19.01 0.42 50.90
N LEU A 417 -18.47 0.74 49.72
CA LEU A 417 -17.91 2.08 49.43
C LEU A 417 -19.02 3.14 49.30
N ASN A 418 -20.16 2.80 48.69
CA ASN A 418 -21.32 3.69 48.63
C ASN A 418 -21.95 3.93 50.01
N GLU A 419 -21.98 2.92 50.87
CA GLU A 419 -22.41 3.06 52.26
C GLU A 419 -21.50 4.05 53.00
N ILE A 420 -20.18 3.89 52.88
CA ILE A 420 -19.21 4.84 53.46
C ILE A 420 -19.45 6.24 52.90
N ARG A 421 -19.60 6.40 51.59
CA ARG A 421 -19.88 7.70 50.96
C ARG A 421 -21.16 8.34 51.49
N ASN A 422 -22.22 7.56 51.65
CA ASN A 422 -23.50 8.05 52.16
C ASN A 422 -23.38 8.46 53.63
N THR A 423 -22.65 7.71 54.45
CA THR A 423 -22.41 8.07 55.86
C THR A 423 -21.63 9.39 55.97
N VAL A 424 -20.58 9.58 55.16
CA VAL A 424 -19.80 10.83 55.14
C VAL A 424 -20.66 12.00 54.67
N ASN A 425 -21.46 11.83 53.61
CA ASN A 425 -22.36 12.88 53.14
C ASN A 425 -23.43 13.24 54.19
N ALA A 426 -23.95 12.25 54.93
CA ALA A 426 -24.87 12.49 56.04
C ALA A 426 -24.20 13.31 57.14
N MET A 427 -22.98 12.94 57.56
CA MET A 427 -22.20 13.68 58.56
C MET A 427 -21.90 15.13 58.13
N VAL A 428 -21.59 15.36 56.84
CA VAL A 428 -21.39 16.71 56.28
C VAL A 428 -22.69 17.51 56.32
N SER A 429 -23.82 16.91 55.95
CA SER A 429 -25.12 17.58 55.96
C SER A 429 -25.62 17.92 57.38
N GLU A 430 -25.35 17.05 58.36
CA GLU A 430 -25.64 17.30 59.77
C GLU A 430 -24.79 18.46 60.29
N ASN A 431 -23.51 18.49 59.95
CA ASN A 431 -22.60 19.58 60.34
C ASN A 431 -22.96 20.93 59.70
N GLU A 432 -23.46 20.95 58.45
CA GLU A 432 -23.95 22.17 57.80
C GLU A 432 -25.25 22.70 58.43
N SER A 433 -26.04 21.84 59.06
CA SER A 433 -27.29 22.23 59.75
C SER A 433 -27.06 22.86 61.13
N LEU A 434 -25.85 22.74 61.69
CA LEU A 434 -25.50 23.28 62.99
C LEU A 434 -25.21 24.79 62.94
N PRO A 435 -25.44 25.52 64.05
CA PRO A 435 -25.06 26.92 64.18
C PRO A 435 -23.57 27.13 63.94
N GLU A 436 -23.19 28.31 63.42
CA GLU A 436 -21.83 28.61 62.93
C GLU A 436 -20.70 28.41 63.96
N PHE A 437 -21.00 28.45 65.26
CA PHE A 437 -20.03 28.19 66.34
C PHE A 437 -19.81 26.70 66.66
N GLN A 438 -20.69 25.80 66.17
CA GLN A 438 -20.58 24.34 66.28
C GLN A 438 -20.21 23.67 64.96
N ARG A 439 -20.18 24.44 63.86
CA ARG A 439 -19.85 23.94 62.53
C ARG A 439 -18.34 23.70 62.41
N ILE A 440 -17.98 22.44 62.19
CA ILE A 440 -16.63 21.98 61.90
C ILE A 440 -16.31 22.31 60.44
N GLY A 441 -15.09 22.74 60.14
CA GLY A 441 -14.67 23.01 58.76
C GLY A 441 -14.60 21.72 57.93
N ARG A 442 -14.84 21.75 56.62
CA ARG A 442 -14.75 20.53 55.77
C ARG A 442 -13.36 19.85 55.85
N LEU A 443 -12.31 20.64 56.06
CA LEU A 443 -10.93 20.17 56.24
C LEU A 443 -10.69 19.50 57.61
N GLU A 444 -11.57 19.68 58.60
CA GLU A 444 -11.47 19.04 59.93
C GLU A 444 -12.19 17.68 59.97
N PHE A 445 -13.00 17.34 58.96
CA PHE A 445 -13.51 15.97 58.75
C PHE A 445 -12.45 15.03 58.19
N GLU A 446 -11.37 15.59 57.65
CA GLU A 446 -10.32 14.86 56.97
C GLU A 446 -9.19 14.58 57.97
N LEU A 447 -8.98 13.29 58.28
CA LEU A 447 -7.97 12.85 59.24
C LEU A 447 -6.53 12.98 58.70
N ASP A 448 -6.34 13.04 57.38
CA ASP A 448 -5.03 13.06 56.73
C ASP A 448 -4.90 14.20 55.70
N ILE A 449 -4.58 15.39 56.22
CA ILE A 449 -4.36 16.61 55.44
C ILE A 449 -3.06 16.51 54.62
N ASP A 450 -2.08 15.75 55.11
CA ASP A 450 -0.79 15.56 54.44
C ASP A 450 -0.99 14.70 53.18
N GLU A 451 -1.71 13.59 53.26
CA GLU A 451 -2.02 12.74 52.11
C GLU A 451 -2.87 13.49 51.06
N GLN A 452 -3.85 14.29 51.49
CA GLN A 452 -4.64 15.13 50.59
C GLN A 452 -3.78 16.16 49.86
N SER A 453 -2.86 16.83 50.56
CA SER A 453 -1.95 17.81 49.94
C SER A 453 -1.09 17.15 48.87
N VAL A 454 -0.60 15.93 49.13
CA VAL A 454 0.15 15.10 48.18
C VAL A 454 -0.72 14.72 46.98
N ILE A 455 -1.99 14.36 47.19
CA ILE A 455 -2.93 14.06 46.09
C ILE A 455 -3.24 15.32 45.27
N LEU A 456 -3.42 16.47 45.90
CA LEU A 456 -3.65 17.74 45.21
C LEU A 456 -2.44 18.20 44.40
N GLU A 457 -1.23 17.99 44.92
CA GLU A 457 0.00 18.26 44.17
C GLU A 457 0.14 17.30 42.99
N LYS A 458 -0.04 15.99 43.21
CA LYS A 458 -0.04 14.98 42.13
C LYS A 458 -1.08 15.29 41.05
N THR A 459 -2.31 15.61 41.43
CA THR A 459 -3.38 15.95 40.48
C THR A 459 -3.08 17.26 39.74
N LYS A 460 -2.52 18.28 40.40
CA LYS A 460 -2.07 19.50 39.72
C LYS A 460 -0.93 19.21 38.73
N GLU A 461 0.02 18.35 39.11
CA GLU A 461 1.10 17.91 38.24
C GLU A 461 0.55 17.16 37.02
N GLU A 462 -0.36 16.21 37.22
CA GLU A 462 -1.05 15.47 36.16
C GLU A 462 -1.83 16.40 35.23
N VAL A 463 -2.61 17.33 35.76
CA VAL A 463 -3.35 18.33 34.97
C VAL A 463 -2.39 19.22 34.18
N ASN A 464 -1.27 19.63 34.77
CA ASN A 464 -0.26 20.42 34.08
C ASN A 464 0.45 19.62 32.98
N GLN A 465 0.73 18.34 33.22
CA GLN A 465 1.28 17.42 32.21
C GLN A 465 0.29 17.25 31.06
N LEU A 466 -0.99 16.98 31.35
CA LEU A 466 -2.04 16.88 30.34
C LEU A 466 -2.20 18.18 29.54
N ARG A 467 -2.15 19.35 30.19
CA ARG A 467 -2.17 20.65 29.50
C ARG A 467 -0.97 20.83 28.58
N LYS A 468 0.23 20.49 29.04
CA LYS A 468 1.44 20.52 28.19
C LYS A 468 1.29 19.57 27.01
N GLU A 469 0.78 18.37 27.23
CA GLU A 469 0.56 17.39 26.18
C GLU A 469 -0.46 17.86 25.15
N ILE A 470 -1.60 18.41 25.59
CA ILE A 470 -2.62 18.99 24.71
C ILE A 470 -2.04 20.15 23.91
N ASN A 471 -1.26 21.03 24.53
CA ASN A 471 -0.60 22.14 23.85
C ASN A 471 0.40 21.65 22.79
N LEU A 472 1.20 20.63 23.11
CA LEU A 472 2.13 20.02 22.15
C LEU A 472 1.36 19.37 20.99
N ARG A 473 0.27 18.65 21.27
CA ARG A 473 -0.59 18.07 20.22
C ARG A 473 -1.22 19.15 19.35
N ASN A 474 -1.69 20.26 19.93
CA ASN A 474 -2.25 21.39 19.19
C ASN A 474 -1.18 22.08 18.32
N LEU A 475 0.03 22.26 18.84
CA LEU A 475 1.14 22.83 18.09
C LEU A 475 1.57 21.93 16.93
N ALA A 476 1.62 20.62 17.14
CA ALA A 476 1.86 19.65 16.07
C ALA A 476 0.78 19.75 14.98
N LYS A 477 -0.51 19.82 15.36
CA LYS A 477 -1.62 20.03 14.42
C LYS A 477 -1.49 21.33 13.65
N GLN A 478 -1.18 22.44 14.33
CA GLN A 478 -0.97 23.75 13.71
C GLN A 478 0.19 23.72 12.71
N PHE A 479 1.30 23.08 13.07
CA PHE A 479 2.43 22.89 12.16
C PHE A 479 2.01 22.09 10.92
N THR A 480 1.36 20.95 11.10
CA THR A 480 0.87 20.15 9.96
C THR A 480 -0.10 20.93 9.08
N TRP A 481 -1.01 21.71 9.69
CA TRP A 481 -1.95 22.56 8.97
C TRP A 481 -1.23 23.66 8.19
N GLN A 482 -0.24 24.34 8.77
CA GLN A 482 0.56 25.36 8.09
C GLN A 482 1.33 24.78 6.91
N VAL A 483 1.97 23.62 7.09
CA VAL A 483 2.72 22.94 6.02
C VAL A 483 1.78 22.56 4.88
N ILE A 484 0.64 21.93 5.17
CA ILE A 484 -0.36 21.56 4.16
C ILE A 484 -0.90 22.81 3.46
N LYS A 485 -1.25 23.86 4.20
CA LYS A 485 -1.76 25.11 3.62
C LYS A 485 -0.72 25.75 2.70
N SER A 486 0.53 25.86 3.15
CA SER A 486 1.59 26.48 2.34
C SER A 486 1.87 25.71 1.05
N GLN A 487 2.02 24.38 1.12
CA GLN A 487 2.41 23.54 -0.01
C GLN A 487 1.25 23.22 -0.96
N CYS A 488 0.04 23.03 -0.44
CA CYS A 488 -1.11 22.59 -1.23
C CYS A 488 -2.03 23.74 -1.60
N TRP A 489 -2.23 24.72 -0.71
CA TRP A 489 -3.15 25.83 -0.97
C TRP A 489 -2.39 27.04 -1.51
N ASP A 490 -1.48 27.64 -0.75
CA ASP A 490 -0.86 28.94 -1.07
C ASP A 490 -0.02 28.92 -2.35
N GLU A 491 0.65 27.80 -2.66
CA GLU A 491 1.39 27.61 -3.92
C GLU A 491 0.54 27.63 -5.20
N MET A 492 -0.77 27.36 -5.10
CA MET A 492 -1.65 27.30 -6.26
C MET A 492 -2.04 28.70 -6.73
N PHE A 493 -1.89 28.98 -8.03
CA PHE A 493 -2.37 30.19 -8.67
C PHE A 493 -3.89 30.12 -8.90
N VAL A 494 -4.38 28.98 -9.41
CA VAL A 494 -5.82 28.69 -9.51
C VAL A 494 -6.15 27.66 -8.43
N LYS A 495 -7.03 28.03 -7.49
CA LYS A 495 -7.50 27.13 -6.43
C LYS A 495 -8.51 26.14 -6.99
N GLY A 496 -8.46 24.90 -6.50
CA GLY A 496 -9.45 23.89 -6.84
C GLY A 496 -10.83 24.28 -6.29
N ARG A 497 -11.85 24.35 -7.17
CA ARG A 497 -13.25 24.66 -6.86
C ARG A 497 -14.15 23.68 -7.60
N CYS A 498 -15.32 23.43 -7.04
CA CYS A 498 -16.37 22.61 -7.62
C CYS A 498 -17.61 23.48 -7.92
N LEU A 499 -18.32 23.17 -9.00
CA LEU A 499 -19.66 23.69 -9.29
C LEU A 499 -20.65 22.53 -9.33
N LYS A 500 -21.71 22.64 -8.53
CA LYS A 500 -22.81 21.69 -8.44
C LYS A 500 -24.08 22.26 -9.09
N ALA A 501 -24.88 21.38 -9.67
CA ALA A 501 -26.24 21.71 -10.11
C ALA A 501 -27.17 21.95 -8.91
N PHE A 502 -28.32 22.59 -9.15
CA PHE A 502 -29.32 22.86 -8.13
C PHE A 502 -30.19 21.63 -7.84
N ASN A 503 -30.67 20.95 -8.89
CA ASN A 503 -31.56 19.80 -8.76
C ASN A 503 -30.88 18.49 -9.20
N LEU A 504 -29.92 18.55 -10.12
CA LEU A 504 -29.21 17.39 -10.64
C LEU A 504 -27.98 17.03 -9.78
N PRO A 505 -27.62 15.74 -9.66
CA PRO A 505 -26.40 15.30 -8.97
C PRO A 505 -25.15 15.44 -9.86
N ILE A 506 -25.03 16.55 -10.60
CA ILE A 506 -23.90 16.83 -11.49
C ILE A 506 -22.93 17.78 -10.79
N GLN A 507 -21.65 17.44 -10.84
CA GLN A 507 -20.56 18.27 -10.34
C GLN A 507 -19.49 18.43 -11.42
N VAL A 508 -19.05 19.67 -11.62
CA VAL A 508 -17.93 20.03 -12.50
C VAL A 508 -16.82 20.63 -11.65
N THR A 509 -15.59 20.15 -11.79
CA THR A 509 -14.43 20.69 -11.08
C THR A 509 -13.55 21.49 -12.03
N ASN A 510 -13.00 22.60 -11.56
CA ASN A 510 -11.95 23.30 -12.29
C ASN A 510 -10.61 22.55 -12.17
N TYR A 511 -9.61 22.97 -12.94
CA TYR A 511 -8.27 22.43 -12.87
C TYR A 511 -7.38 23.29 -11.95
N PRO A 512 -6.93 22.79 -10.79
CA PRO A 512 -5.99 23.53 -9.96
C PRO A 512 -4.64 23.65 -10.67
N LEU A 513 -4.11 24.87 -10.73
CA LEU A 513 -2.86 25.19 -11.41
C LEU A 513 -1.87 25.85 -10.46
N LYS A 514 -0.63 25.36 -10.46
CA LYS A 514 0.50 26.01 -9.78
C LYS A 514 0.99 27.20 -10.60
N ASN A 515 1.55 28.20 -9.92
CA ASN A 515 2.20 29.31 -10.62
C ASN A 515 3.44 28.79 -11.37
N ILE A 516 3.52 29.03 -12.68
CA ILE A 516 4.69 28.64 -13.47
C ILE A 516 5.88 29.48 -13.02
N THR A 517 6.93 28.82 -12.56
CA THR A 517 8.16 29.49 -12.12
C THR A 517 8.85 30.21 -13.29
N ASN A 518 9.61 31.27 -12.99
CA ASN A 518 10.33 32.00 -14.03
C ASN A 518 11.34 31.10 -14.79
N SER A 519 11.93 30.11 -14.13
CA SER A 519 12.81 29.12 -14.73
C SER A 519 12.08 28.20 -15.72
N GLU A 520 10.87 27.75 -15.39
CA GLU A 520 10.06 26.92 -16.29
C GLU A 520 9.60 27.72 -17.53
N LYS A 521 9.19 28.98 -17.36
CA LYS A 521 8.84 29.85 -18.50
C LYS A 521 10.04 30.04 -19.43
N GLN A 522 11.22 30.29 -18.87
CA GLN A 522 12.46 30.38 -19.65
C GLN A 522 12.74 29.07 -20.39
N LEU A 523 12.61 27.93 -19.72
CA LEU A 523 12.81 26.62 -20.35
C LEU A 523 11.86 26.43 -21.54
N ILE A 524 10.55 26.65 -21.34
CA ILE A 524 9.55 26.53 -22.40
C ILE A 524 9.90 27.46 -23.58
N ASN A 525 10.22 28.72 -23.32
CA ASN A 525 10.60 29.68 -24.36
C ASN A 525 11.88 29.27 -25.11
N THR A 526 12.90 28.75 -24.40
CA THR A 526 14.13 28.27 -25.05
C THR A 526 13.86 27.05 -25.93
N VAL A 527 12.99 26.13 -25.50
CA VAL A 527 12.59 24.95 -26.29
C VAL A 527 11.83 25.37 -27.53
N ILE A 528 10.87 26.29 -27.41
CA ILE A 528 10.10 26.83 -28.54
C ILE A 528 11.03 27.53 -29.55
N ALA A 529 11.96 28.37 -29.08
CA ALA A 529 12.93 29.04 -29.95
C ALA A 529 13.82 28.03 -30.69
N ARG A 530 14.28 26.98 -30.00
CA ARG A 530 15.05 25.88 -30.61
C ARG A 530 14.22 25.12 -31.65
N MET A 531 12.94 24.84 -31.37
CA MET A 531 12.06 24.17 -32.35
C MET A 531 11.86 25.01 -33.61
N LYS A 532 11.65 26.33 -33.47
CA LYS A 532 11.53 27.24 -34.62
C LYS A 532 12.77 27.17 -35.53
N ILE A 533 13.96 27.15 -34.93
CA ILE A 533 15.22 27.00 -35.67
C ILE A 533 15.28 25.63 -36.35
N ILE A 534 14.95 24.54 -35.65
CA ILE A 534 14.99 23.18 -36.22
C ILE A 534 14.06 23.07 -37.42
N HIS A 535 12.81 23.53 -37.32
CA HIS A 535 11.86 23.51 -38.42
C HIS A 535 12.31 24.39 -39.60
N ALA A 536 12.87 25.58 -39.33
CA ALA A 536 13.43 26.42 -40.39
C ALA A 536 14.58 25.71 -41.13
N THR A 537 15.52 25.13 -40.39
CA THR A 537 16.64 24.38 -41.00
C THR A 537 16.19 23.12 -41.74
N ALA A 538 15.13 22.44 -41.28
CA ALA A 538 14.57 21.28 -41.96
C ALA A 538 13.93 21.67 -43.30
N LYS A 539 13.13 22.74 -43.32
CA LYS A 539 12.54 23.30 -44.55
C LYS A 539 13.62 23.73 -45.54
N GLU A 540 14.67 24.42 -45.07
CA GLU A 540 15.80 24.80 -45.91
C GLU A 540 16.54 23.58 -46.50
N ARG A 541 16.75 22.52 -45.71
CA ARG A 541 17.35 21.27 -46.20
C ARG A 541 16.48 20.57 -47.24
N GLU A 542 15.17 20.55 -47.04
CA GLU A 542 14.23 19.96 -47.99
C GLU A 542 14.23 20.71 -49.32
N LEU A 543 14.23 22.06 -49.28
CA LEU A 543 14.37 22.92 -50.46
C LEU A 543 15.71 22.73 -51.18
N LEU A 544 16.81 22.60 -50.43
CA LEU A 544 18.12 22.32 -51.01
C LEU A 544 18.16 20.92 -51.63
N SER A 545 17.55 19.93 -50.99
CA SER A 545 17.44 18.56 -51.50
C SER A 545 16.60 18.53 -52.77
N SER A 546 15.44 19.17 -52.81
CA SER A 546 14.59 19.22 -54.00
C SER A 546 15.29 19.93 -55.17
N HIS A 547 16.03 21.01 -54.91
CA HIS A 547 16.89 21.66 -55.91
C HIS A 547 18.03 20.75 -56.40
N LEU A 548 18.67 19.98 -55.52
CA LEU A 548 19.70 19.00 -55.89
C LEU A 548 19.12 17.85 -56.72
N PHE A 549 17.93 17.35 -56.37
CA PHE A 549 17.21 16.32 -57.12
C PHE A 549 16.74 16.83 -58.50
N GLN A 550 16.30 18.08 -58.63
CA GLN A 550 15.99 18.70 -59.93
C GLN A 550 17.25 18.88 -60.79
N SER A 551 18.41 19.19 -60.20
CA SER A 551 19.66 19.37 -60.95
C SER A 551 20.24 18.08 -61.55
N ASN A 552 19.83 16.90 -61.06
CA ASN A 552 20.22 15.59 -61.59
C ASN A 552 19.29 15.04 -62.68
N ILE A 553 18.23 15.77 -63.06
CA ILE A 553 17.39 15.46 -64.23
C ILE A 553 17.69 16.48 -65.32
N LEU A 554 18.73 16.21 -66.13
CA LEU A 554 18.89 16.87 -67.43
C LEU A 554 18.92 15.85 -68.56
N LYS A 555 17.95 16.02 -69.47
CA LYS A 555 17.81 15.51 -70.85
C LYS A 555 17.02 14.22 -71.06
N LYS A 556 15.70 14.38 -71.21
CA LYS A 556 15.01 14.06 -72.48
C LYS A 556 13.99 15.16 -72.79
N PRO A 557 13.96 15.72 -74.01
CA PRO A 557 12.93 16.65 -74.42
C PRO A 557 11.74 15.86 -74.96
N SER A 558 10.55 16.11 -74.45
CA SER A 558 9.30 15.91 -75.19
C SER A 558 8.35 16.98 -74.71
N GLN A 559 8.00 17.86 -75.65
CA GLN A 559 7.05 18.93 -75.48
C GLN A 559 5.69 18.35 -75.11
N GLU A 560 5.04 18.90 -74.10
CA GLU A 560 3.61 19.19 -74.14
C GLU A 560 3.27 20.20 -73.04
N GLN A 561 3.08 21.44 -73.53
CA GLN A 561 2.18 22.49 -73.07
C GLN A 561 2.12 22.84 -71.57
N LYS A 562 2.58 24.07 -71.30
CA LYS A 562 2.22 24.87 -70.13
C LYS A 562 0.70 25.08 -70.09
N GLU A 563 0.09 24.80 -68.96
CA GLU A 563 -0.93 25.67 -68.38
C GLU A 563 -0.39 26.13 -67.02
N GLU A 564 -0.12 27.43 -66.91
CA GLU A 564 0.01 28.12 -65.64
C GLU A 564 -1.40 28.15 -65.03
N VAL A 565 -1.63 27.37 -63.98
CA VAL A 565 -2.77 27.57 -63.09
C VAL A 565 -2.21 28.15 -61.81
N ASP A 566 -2.58 29.41 -61.56
CA ASP A 566 -2.54 30.05 -60.26
C ASP A 566 -3.29 29.16 -59.26
N GLU A 567 -2.57 28.60 -58.28
CA GLU A 567 -3.17 28.12 -57.04
C GLU A 567 -2.47 28.81 -55.86
N GLU A 568 -2.80 30.09 -55.69
CA GLU A 568 -3.07 30.62 -54.34
C GLU A 568 -4.35 29.94 -53.81
N GLU A 569 -4.27 28.65 -53.53
CA GLU A 569 -5.23 27.99 -52.66
C GLU A 569 -4.50 27.67 -51.36
N GLU A 570 -4.84 28.43 -50.32
CA GLU A 570 -4.62 28.03 -48.92
C GLU A 570 -5.30 26.67 -48.75
N THR A 571 -4.54 25.60 -49.02
CA THR A 571 -4.95 24.25 -48.69
C THR A 571 -5.01 24.18 -47.17
N GLU A 572 -6.22 24.37 -46.63
CA GLU A 572 -6.61 23.84 -45.33
C GLU A 572 -6.31 22.34 -45.40
N GLN A 573 -5.08 21.97 -45.00
CA GLN A 573 -4.71 20.59 -44.86
C GLN A 573 -5.73 19.98 -43.91
N SER A 574 -6.59 19.13 -44.43
CA SER A 574 -7.47 18.29 -43.63
C SER A 574 -6.57 17.36 -42.84
N ILE A 575 -6.15 17.84 -41.67
CA ILE A 575 -5.18 17.16 -40.83
C ILE A 575 -5.80 15.81 -40.44
N ASN A 576 -5.23 14.72 -40.96
CA ASN A 576 -5.65 13.36 -40.65
C ASN A 576 -5.63 13.15 -39.12
N ARG A 577 -6.82 13.10 -38.49
CA ARG A 577 -7.02 12.90 -37.04
C ARG A 577 -6.29 11.65 -36.53
N ILE A 578 -6.14 10.64 -37.39
CA ILE A 578 -5.44 9.39 -37.16
C ILE A 578 -3.93 9.59 -37.01
N LEU A 579 -3.33 10.54 -37.74
CA LEU A 579 -1.87 10.76 -37.74
C LEU A 579 -1.41 11.59 -36.53
N LEU A 580 -2.26 12.51 -36.01
CA LEU A 580 -1.95 13.23 -34.76
C LEU A 580 -2.19 12.39 -33.51
N GLY A 581 -3.16 11.47 -33.55
CA GLY A 581 -3.50 10.59 -32.44
C GLY A 581 -3.97 11.28 -31.16
N SER A 582 -4.49 12.52 -31.24
CA SER A 582 -5.03 13.25 -30.06
C SER A 582 -6.08 14.29 -30.40
N THR A 583 -7.05 14.46 -29.51
CA THR A 583 -8.10 15.50 -29.57
C THR A 583 -7.67 16.86 -28.97
N ALA A 584 -6.44 16.96 -28.46
CA ALA A 584 -5.92 18.15 -27.76
C ALA A 584 -5.99 19.45 -28.60
N ARG A 585 -5.82 19.37 -29.93
CA ARG A 585 -5.89 20.55 -30.82
C ARG A 585 -7.26 21.22 -30.80
N GLU A 586 -8.34 20.45 -30.67
CA GLU A 586 -9.72 20.95 -30.64
C GLU A 586 -10.04 21.67 -29.32
N GLN A 587 -9.30 21.36 -28.25
CA GLN A 587 -9.52 21.92 -26.90
C GLN A 587 -8.48 23.02 -26.55
N GLY A 588 -7.82 23.61 -27.56
CA GLY A 588 -6.85 24.71 -27.37
C GLY A 588 -5.43 24.27 -27.00
N GLY A 589 -5.14 22.97 -27.03
CA GLY A 589 -3.82 22.37 -26.79
C GLY A 589 -2.97 22.18 -28.04
N SER A 590 -3.06 23.08 -29.03
CA SER A 590 -2.27 22.94 -30.27
C SER A 590 -0.77 23.12 -29.99
N ILE A 591 0.03 22.15 -30.47
CA ILE A 591 1.50 22.22 -30.46
C ILE A 591 1.95 22.54 -31.89
N ASP A 592 2.06 23.82 -32.22
CA ASP A 592 2.33 24.25 -33.60
C ASP A 592 3.74 23.87 -34.11
N HIS A 593 4.69 23.63 -33.20
CA HIS A 593 6.08 23.28 -33.51
C HIS A 593 6.52 21.99 -32.80
N GLY A 594 5.59 21.02 -32.70
CA GLY A 594 5.85 19.72 -32.09
C GLY A 594 6.47 18.74 -33.07
N TYR A 595 7.18 17.74 -32.55
CA TYR A 595 7.64 16.62 -33.37
C TYR A 595 6.47 15.71 -33.77
N GLY A 596 6.52 15.18 -35.00
CA GLY A 596 5.64 14.07 -35.37
C GLY A 596 5.90 12.83 -34.51
N GLN A 597 4.89 11.99 -34.32
CA GLN A 597 5.02 10.78 -33.49
C GLN A 597 6.15 9.83 -33.98
N MET A 598 6.43 9.86 -35.29
CA MET A 598 7.47 9.05 -35.94
C MET A 598 8.83 9.77 -36.06
N GLU A 599 8.95 10.99 -35.56
CA GLU A 599 10.16 11.83 -35.71
C GLU A 599 11.01 11.91 -34.43
N LEU A 600 10.63 11.17 -33.40
CA LEU A 600 11.22 11.21 -32.06
C LEU A 600 12.33 10.16 -31.89
N TYR A 601 13.53 10.49 -32.35
CA TYR A 601 14.67 9.57 -32.34
C TYR A 601 15.62 9.82 -31.17
N THR A 602 15.96 11.08 -30.90
CA THR A 602 17.02 11.43 -29.93
C THR A 602 16.46 11.71 -28.54
N ARG A 603 17.27 11.46 -27.49
CA ARG A 603 16.95 11.81 -26.09
C ARG A 603 16.48 13.25 -25.94
N THR A 604 17.18 14.19 -26.58
CA THR A 604 16.88 15.62 -26.52
C THR A 604 15.53 15.96 -27.16
N GLN A 605 15.18 15.36 -28.30
CA GLN A 605 13.87 15.53 -28.94
C GLN A 605 12.74 15.03 -28.04
N LYS A 606 12.90 13.85 -27.42
CA LYS A 606 11.93 13.30 -26.46
C LYS A 606 11.71 14.23 -25.27
N ILE A 607 12.79 14.80 -24.72
CA ILE A 607 12.72 15.76 -23.60
C ILE A 607 11.99 17.05 -24.00
N TYR A 608 12.32 17.62 -25.16
CA TYR A 608 11.65 18.82 -25.66
C TYR A 608 10.17 18.58 -25.93
N GLN A 609 9.82 17.43 -26.50
CA GLN A 609 8.43 17.06 -26.71
C GLN A 609 7.66 16.95 -25.38
N ILE A 610 8.27 16.40 -24.32
CA ILE A 610 7.66 16.37 -22.98
C ILE A 610 7.39 17.79 -22.47
N VAL A 611 8.34 18.72 -22.64
CA VAL A 611 8.15 20.13 -22.20
C VAL A 611 7.00 20.79 -22.96
N LEU A 612 6.93 20.60 -24.28
CA LEU A 612 5.86 21.17 -25.12
C LEU A 612 4.49 20.57 -24.81
N ILE A 613 4.39 19.26 -24.58
CA ILE A 613 3.13 18.60 -24.21
C ILE A 613 2.66 19.08 -22.83
N LYS A 614 3.57 19.23 -21.85
CA LYS A 614 3.21 19.79 -20.53
C LYS A 614 2.64 21.21 -20.64
N ASP A 615 3.24 22.04 -21.49
CA ASP A 615 2.73 23.38 -21.76
C ASP A 615 1.37 23.35 -22.46
N ALA A 616 1.15 22.44 -23.42
CA ALA A 616 -0.16 22.23 -24.03
C ALA A 616 -1.24 21.82 -23.02
N ILE A 617 -0.93 20.91 -22.08
CA ILE A 617 -1.83 20.54 -20.98
C ILE A 617 -2.14 21.76 -20.10
N TYR A 618 -1.14 22.58 -19.79
CA TYR A 618 -1.37 23.80 -19.01
C TYR A 618 -2.33 24.75 -19.72
N ARG A 619 -2.16 24.97 -21.04
CA ARG A 619 -3.05 25.83 -21.84
C ARG A 619 -4.48 25.27 -21.94
N MET A 620 -4.64 23.96 -22.09
CA MET A 620 -5.97 23.30 -22.08
C MET A 620 -6.67 23.48 -20.73
N LYS A 621 -5.93 23.36 -19.63
CA LYS A 621 -6.48 23.60 -18.28
C LYS A 621 -6.85 25.08 -18.09
N GLU A 622 -6.02 26.00 -18.57
CA GLU A 622 -6.31 27.44 -18.51
C GLU A 622 -7.53 27.84 -19.35
N SER A 623 -7.68 27.29 -20.56
CA SER A 623 -8.82 27.58 -21.45
C SER A 623 -10.14 27.08 -20.86
N PHE A 624 -10.14 25.90 -20.22
CA PHE A 624 -11.32 25.39 -19.51
C PHE A 624 -11.62 26.20 -18.24
N ASN A 625 -10.59 26.56 -17.47
CA ASN A 625 -10.77 27.35 -16.24
C ASN A 625 -11.41 28.71 -16.52
N LYS A 626 -11.07 29.38 -17.63
CA LYS A 626 -11.74 30.63 -18.03
C LYS A 626 -13.24 30.43 -18.25
N GLN A 627 -13.63 29.35 -18.91
CA GLN A 627 -15.06 29.01 -19.08
C GLN A 627 -15.70 28.69 -17.73
N PHE A 628 -15.02 27.94 -16.87
CA PHE A 628 -15.51 27.62 -15.52
C PHE A 628 -15.77 28.87 -14.68
N ASP A 629 -14.86 29.85 -14.72
CA ASP A 629 -14.99 31.11 -13.97
C ASP A 629 -16.20 31.93 -14.47
N GLU A 630 -16.44 31.97 -15.78
CA GLU A 630 -17.66 32.58 -16.36
C GLU A 630 -18.94 31.91 -15.84
N PHE A 631 -18.97 30.57 -15.73
CA PHE A 631 -20.12 29.85 -15.17
C PHE A 631 -20.26 30.04 -13.66
N TYR A 632 -19.15 30.21 -12.94
CA TYR A 632 -19.15 30.53 -11.53
C TYR A 632 -19.80 31.89 -11.27
N GLU A 633 -19.43 32.92 -12.06
CA GLU A 633 -20.05 34.25 -12.00
C GLU A 633 -21.54 34.22 -12.35
N LYS A 634 -21.93 33.44 -13.36
CA LYS A 634 -23.35 33.21 -13.68
C LYS A 634 -24.10 32.60 -12.50
N LYS A 635 -23.55 31.55 -11.86
CA LYS A 635 -24.18 30.92 -10.70
C LYS A 635 -24.36 31.90 -9.55
N ALA A 636 -23.36 32.74 -9.28
CA ALA A 636 -23.45 33.81 -8.28
C ALA A 636 -24.57 34.81 -8.59
N SER A 637 -24.71 35.21 -9.87
CA SER A 637 -25.80 36.07 -10.34
C SER A 637 -27.17 35.42 -10.17
N HIS A 638 -27.31 34.13 -10.53
CA HIS A 638 -28.54 33.36 -10.32
C HIS A 638 -28.90 33.22 -8.85
N LEU A 639 -27.93 32.96 -7.97
CA LEU A 639 -28.15 32.90 -6.52
C LEU A 639 -28.59 34.25 -5.95
N SER A 640 -27.99 35.35 -6.39
CA SER A 640 -28.42 36.71 -6.00
C SER A 640 -29.86 36.98 -6.44
N ASN A 641 -30.21 36.63 -7.68
CA ASN A 641 -31.57 36.75 -8.19
C ASN A 641 -32.56 35.90 -7.36
N ILE A 642 -32.24 34.63 -7.09
CA ILE A 642 -33.06 33.76 -6.23
C ILE A 642 -33.19 34.36 -4.83
N GLN A 643 -32.14 34.94 -4.26
CA GLN A 643 -32.19 35.59 -2.95
C GLN A 643 -33.14 36.79 -2.93
N THR A 644 -33.16 37.62 -3.98
CA THR A 644 -34.12 38.73 -4.10
C THR A 644 -35.56 38.21 -4.18
N LYS A 645 -35.81 37.14 -4.95
CA LYS A 645 -37.12 36.48 -5.06
C LYS A 645 -37.56 35.84 -3.74
N LEU A 646 -36.65 35.18 -3.02
CA LEU A 646 -36.90 34.64 -1.69
C LEU A 646 -37.18 35.74 -0.66
N SER A 647 -36.53 36.90 -0.77
CA SER A 647 -36.84 38.05 0.10
C SER A 647 -38.27 38.57 -0.16
N ARG A 648 -38.74 38.54 -1.41
CA ARG A 648 -40.12 38.87 -1.77
C ARG A 648 -41.09 37.82 -1.23
N ILE A 649 -40.77 36.54 -1.32
CA ILE A 649 -41.56 35.44 -0.72
C ILE A 649 -41.67 35.61 0.81
N ARG A 650 -40.57 35.97 1.49
CA ARG A 650 -40.60 36.27 2.94
C ARG A 650 -41.55 37.41 3.27
N LYS A 651 -41.54 38.49 2.47
CA LYS A 651 -42.50 39.62 2.61
C LYS A 651 -43.94 39.13 2.43
N ILE A 652 -44.21 38.31 1.41
CA ILE A 652 -45.55 37.77 1.18
C ILE A 652 -45.99 36.85 2.34
N HIS A 653 -45.10 36.03 2.91
CA HIS A 653 -45.43 35.20 4.08
C HIS A 653 -45.68 36.03 5.36
N THR A 654 -44.98 37.17 5.53
CA THR A 654 -45.30 38.11 6.61
C THR A 654 -46.67 38.75 6.39
N ASP A 655 -47.02 39.08 5.15
CA ASP A 655 -48.32 39.68 4.79
C ASP A 655 -49.48 38.68 4.98
N LEU A 656 -49.24 37.40 4.71
CA LEU A 656 -50.18 36.30 4.95
C LEU A 656 -50.27 35.86 6.43
N GLN A 657 -49.51 36.48 7.34
CA GLN A 657 -49.44 36.13 8.76
C GLN A 657 -49.12 34.64 9.02
N GLN A 658 -48.30 34.03 8.16
CA GLN A 658 -47.83 32.64 8.30
C GLN A 658 -46.33 32.60 8.65
N PRO A 659 -45.92 33.08 9.83
CA PRO A 659 -44.50 33.16 10.21
C PRO A 659 -43.85 31.79 10.42
N HIS A 660 -44.64 30.72 10.61
CA HIS A 660 -44.14 29.36 10.77
C HIS A 660 -43.48 28.82 9.49
N LEU A 661 -43.96 29.24 8.31
CA LEU A 661 -43.38 28.84 7.01
C LEU A 661 -42.08 29.58 6.68
N ILE A 662 -41.83 30.73 7.31
CA ILE A 662 -40.60 31.52 7.12
C ILE A 662 -39.37 30.74 7.62
N LYS A 663 -39.53 29.91 8.65
CA LYS A 663 -38.45 29.04 9.18
C LYS A 663 -38.02 27.95 8.20
N HIS A 664 -38.89 27.53 7.28
CA HIS A 664 -38.60 26.49 6.30
C HIS A 664 -38.00 27.01 4.98
N LEU A 665 -37.93 28.34 4.79
CA LEU A 665 -37.29 28.98 3.64
C LEU A 665 -35.78 29.11 3.86
N THR A 666 -35.07 27.98 3.78
CA THR A 666 -33.61 27.95 3.75
C THR A 666 -33.13 28.68 2.50
N SER A 667 -32.29 29.70 2.69
CA SER A 667 -31.66 30.39 1.55
C SER A 667 -30.65 29.44 0.89
N PRO A 668 -30.72 29.21 -0.43
CA PRO A 668 -29.66 28.49 -1.12
C PRO A 668 -28.37 29.31 -0.98
N LYS A 669 -27.34 28.65 -0.47
CA LYS A 669 -25.97 29.17 -0.39
C LYS A 669 -25.09 28.31 -1.29
N PHE A 670 -23.90 28.81 -1.62
CA PHE A 670 -22.86 27.95 -2.16
C PHE A 670 -22.59 26.81 -1.17
N ASP A 671 -22.40 25.62 -1.71
CA ASP A 671 -21.98 24.48 -0.89
C ASP A 671 -20.53 24.70 -0.41
N PRO A 672 -20.12 24.11 0.74
CA PRO A 672 -18.74 24.22 1.23
C PRO A 672 -17.68 23.75 0.21
N ASP A 673 -18.06 22.82 -0.68
CA ASP A 673 -17.19 22.31 -1.75
C ASP A 673 -16.99 23.32 -2.90
N GLU A 674 -17.90 24.29 -3.05
CA GLU A 674 -17.84 25.33 -4.08
C GLU A 674 -17.02 26.53 -3.61
N GLU A 675 -17.10 26.82 -2.30
CA GLU A 675 -16.29 27.83 -1.60
C GLU A 675 -15.34 27.17 -0.58
N PRO A 676 -14.30 26.44 -1.05
CA PRO A 676 -13.32 25.77 -0.19
C PRO A 676 -12.55 26.73 0.74
N GLU A 677 -12.58 28.03 0.47
CA GLU A 677 -12.01 29.06 1.34
C GLU A 677 -12.70 29.11 2.72
N GLN A 678 -13.99 28.75 2.80
CA GLN A 678 -14.73 28.69 4.06
C GLN A 678 -14.22 27.61 5.01
N LEU A 679 -13.63 26.51 4.49
CA LEU A 679 -13.07 25.43 5.32
C LEU A 679 -11.90 25.89 6.22
N PHE A 680 -11.27 27.02 5.89
CA PHE A 680 -10.20 27.59 6.71
C PHE A 680 -10.71 28.50 7.82
N ILE A 681 -12.00 28.84 7.82
CA ILE A 681 -12.62 29.78 8.75
C ILE A 681 -13.56 28.99 9.66
N VAL A 682 -13.15 28.80 10.92
CA VAL A 682 -14.03 28.23 11.94
C VAL A 682 -14.98 29.32 12.40
N THR A 683 -16.28 29.10 12.19
CA THR A 683 -17.33 29.99 12.72
C THR A 683 -17.67 29.59 14.15
N ASP A 684 -18.06 30.56 14.99
CA ASP A 684 -18.43 30.29 16.39
C ASP A 684 -19.62 29.31 16.51
N ASP A 685 -20.47 29.25 15.48
CA ASP A 685 -21.62 28.34 15.38
C ASP A 685 -21.20 26.86 15.22
N GLU A 686 -19.98 26.58 14.77
CA GLU A 686 -19.43 25.21 14.60
C GLU A 686 -18.94 24.62 15.93
N ILE A 687 -18.66 25.47 16.92
CA ILE A 687 -18.09 25.06 18.19
C ILE A 687 -19.22 24.60 19.12
N THR A 688 -19.41 23.28 19.20
CA THR A 688 -20.44 22.65 20.05
C THR A 688 -20.14 22.70 21.55
N VAL A 689 -18.87 22.92 21.92
CA VAL A 689 -18.43 22.92 23.32
C VAL A 689 -18.43 24.34 23.86
N GLU A 690 -19.15 24.56 24.95
CA GLU A 690 -19.08 25.82 25.68
C GLU A 690 -17.64 26.06 26.15
N LYS A 691 -17.09 27.20 25.74
CA LYS A 691 -15.74 27.60 26.14
C LYS A 691 -15.69 27.71 27.67
N TYR A 692 -14.84 26.93 28.32
CA TYR A 692 -14.63 27.05 29.76
C TYR A 692 -13.96 28.38 30.09
N PHE A 693 -14.62 29.18 30.92
CA PHE A 693 -14.09 30.42 31.45
C PHE A 693 -13.74 30.24 32.92
N SER A 694 -12.54 30.69 33.32
CA SER A 694 -12.21 30.75 34.74
C SER A 694 -13.17 31.73 35.47
N PRO A 695 -13.40 31.56 36.79
CA PRO A 695 -14.27 32.45 37.56
C PRO A 695 -13.91 33.94 37.46
N GLU A 696 -12.61 34.24 37.35
CA GLU A 696 -12.09 35.60 37.18
C GLU A 696 -12.40 36.17 35.78
N GLN A 697 -12.22 35.36 34.73
CA GLN A 697 -12.58 35.74 33.36
C GLN A 697 -14.10 35.91 33.17
N LEU A 698 -14.92 35.13 33.89
CA LEU A 698 -16.38 35.30 33.91
C LEU A 698 -16.79 36.66 34.48
N ALA A 699 -16.15 37.10 35.57
CA ALA A 699 -16.41 38.40 36.17
C ALA A 699 -16.03 39.55 35.22
N GLU A 700 -14.89 39.45 34.53
CA GLU A 700 -14.50 40.46 33.52
C GLU A 700 -15.44 40.50 32.31
N ILE A 701 -15.89 39.35 31.81
CA ILE A 701 -16.85 39.27 30.70
C ILE A 701 -18.20 39.86 31.11
N GLN A 702 -18.65 39.61 32.34
CA GLN A 702 -19.88 40.18 32.88
C GLN A 702 -19.78 41.70 33.01
N LEU A 703 -18.65 42.23 33.51
CA LEU A 703 -18.41 43.67 33.58
C LEU A 703 -18.41 44.34 32.19
N LYS A 704 -17.79 43.69 31.18
CA LYS A 704 -17.83 44.18 29.80
C LYS A 704 -19.24 44.15 29.21
N ARG A 705 -20.01 43.07 29.43
CA ARG A 705 -21.41 43.00 28.97
C ARG A 705 -22.27 44.10 29.58
N LEU A 706 -22.14 44.35 30.89
CA LEU A 706 -22.87 45.43 31.56
C LEU A 706 -22.50 46.80 30.98
N ALA A 707 -21.22 47.05 30.69
CA ALA A 707 -20.77 48.29 30.07
C ALA A 707 -21.30 48.47 28.63
N ASP A 708 -21.32 47.41 27.82
CA ASP A 708 -21.86 47.45 26.45
C ASP A 708 -23.39 47.60 26.43
N GLU A 709 -24.11 47.02 27.39
CA GLU A 709 -25.55 47.20 27.57
C GLU A 709 -25.89 48.64 27.96
N GLU A 710 -25.11 49.25 28.85
CA GLU A 710 -25.24 50.67 29.18
C GLU A 710 -24.99 51.57 27.97
N ARG A 711 -24.02 51.22 27.11
CA ARG A 711 -23.73 51.94 25.86
C ARG A 711 -24.90 51.84 24.87
N ARG A 712 -25.42 50.64 24.61
CA ARG A 712 -26.59 50.44 23.73
C ARG A 712 -27.85 51.12 24.27
N ARG A 713 -28.01 51.21 25.60
CA ARG A 713 -29.14 51.91 26.22
C ARG A 713 -29.05 53.42 26.01
N LYS A 714 -27.84 54.00 26.02
CA LYS A 714 -27.59 55.41 25.70
C LYS A 714 -27.82 55.71 24.22
N GLU A 715 -27.33 54.85 23.31
CA GLU A 715 -27.53 55.01 21.86
C GLU A 715 -29.02 54.95 21.46
N LYS A 716 -29.84 54.12 22.12
CA LYS A 716 -31.30 54.09 21.90
C LYS A 716 -32.06 55.33 22.41
N LEU A 717 -31.46 56.11 23.30
CA LEU A 717 -32.07 57.36 23.78
C LEU A 717 -31.87 58.52 22.77
N ASP A 718 -30.91 58.40 21.84
CA ASP A 718 -30.52 59.45 20.88
C ASP A 718 -31.25 59.41 19.51
N ASN A 719 -32.32 58.64 19.36
CA ASN A 719 -33.15 58.63 18.13
C ASN A 719 -34.36 59.59 18.22
N TRP A 720 -34.11 60.90 18.29
CA TRP A 720 -35.18 61.92 18.32
C TRP A 720 -36.02 61.96 17.03
N ARG A 721 -35.41 61.60 15.88
CA ARG A 721 -36.05 61.63 14.56
C ARG A 721 -37.07 60.50 14.36
N GLU A 722 -36.76 59.29 14.84
CA GLU A 722 -37.70 58.17 14.82
C GLU A 722 -38.82 58.38 15.85
N LYS A 723 -38.48 58.86 17.06
CA LYS A 723 -39.49 59.27 18.06
C LYS A 723 -40.46 60.31 17.52
N GLY A 724 -39.98 61.34 16.81
CA GLY A 724 -40.85 62.38 16.26
C GLY A 724 -41.78 61.88 15.16
N LEU A 725 -41.34 60.92 14.32
CA LEU A 725 -42.18 60.32 13.28
C LEU A 725 -43.23 59.37 13.87
N GLU A 726 -42.86 58.63 14.91
CA GLU A 726 -43.74 57.73 15.66
C GLU A 726 -44.79 58.51 16.46
N GLU A 727 -44.40 59.65 17.05
CA GLU A 727 -45.26 60.51 17.87
C GLU A 727 -46.19 61.42 17.04
N MET A 728 -45.79 61.84 15.83
CA MET A 728 -46.62 62.71 14.98
C MET A 728 -47.48 61.96 13.94
N MET A 729 -47.09 60.76 13.49
CA MET A 729 -47.75 60.05 12.38
C MET A 729 -47.89 58.53 12.61
N GLY A 730 -47.62 58.02 13.82
CA GLY A 730 -47.76 56.59 14.13
C GLY A 730 -46.80 55.68 13.34
N GLY A 731 -45.69 56.23 12.81
CA GLY A 731 -44.63 55.46 12.16
C GLY A 731 -44.86 55.06 10.69
N VAL A 732 -45.96 55.46 10.03
CA VAL A 732 -46.24 55.11 8.63
C VAL A 732 -46.56 56.36 7.80
N LEU A 733 -45.76 56.61 6.75
CA LEU A 733 -45.84 57.83 5.95
C LEU A 733 -46.90 57.76 4.83
N GLU A 734 -47.21 56.56 4.32
CA GLU A 734 -48.23 56.31 3.29
C GLU A 734 -49.13 55.15 3.72
N ILE A 735 -50.44 55.39 3.80
CA ILE A 735 -51.43 54.35 4.09
C ILE A 735 -51.59 53.51 2.82
N THR A 736 -51.10 52.27 2.84
CA THR A 736 -51.30 51.34 1.72
C THR A 736 -52.69 50.70 1.83
N LYS A 737 -53.31 50.31 0.70
CA LYS A 737 -54.59 49.56 0.70
C LYS A 737 -54.53 48.26 1.53
N GLU A 738 -53.31 47.76 1.74
CA GLU A 738 -53.00 46.57 2.55
C GLU A 738 -53.21 46.83 4.05
N ASP A 739 -53.03 48.07 4.52
CA ASP A 739 -53.23 48.48 5.91
C ASP A 739 -54.70 48.80 6.22
N GLU A 740 -55.49 49.14 5.20
CA GLU A 740 -56.96 49.31 5.30
C GLU A 740 -57.67 47.96 5.42
N LEU A 741 -57.24 46.95 4.65
CA LEU A 741 -57.76 45.58 4.73
C LEU A 741 -57.43 44.89 6.06
N LYS A 742 -56.37 45.32 6.77
CA LYS A 742 -56.00 44.79 8.09
C LYS A 742 -56.83 45.39 9.25
N LYS A 743 -57.50 46.53 9.06
CA LYS A 743 -58.35 47.15 10.10
C LYS A 743 -59.71 46.47 10.15
N ASP A 744 -60.03 45.84 11.28
CA ASP A 744 -61.36 45.27 11.50
C ASP A 744 -62.41 46.35 11.72
N ILE A 745 -63.62 46.14 11.19
CA ILE A 745 -64.76 47.04 11.42
C ILE A 745 -65.15 46.94 12.89
N PRO A 746 -65.21 48.06 13.63
CA PRO A 746 -65.56 48.03 15.05
C PRO A 746 -66.96 47.45 15.25
N LYS A 747 -67.07 46.51 16.18
CA LYS A 747 -68.36 45.90 16.54
C LYS A 747 -69.31 46.99 17.05
N PRO A 748 -70.58 47.02 16.61
CA PRO A 748 -71.55 48.00 17.11
C PRO A 748 -71.77 47.84 18.63
N ALA A 749 -72.01 48.97 19.31
CA ALA A 749 -71.95 49.08 20.78
C ALA A 749 -72.89 48.13 21.54
N PHE A 750 -74.04 47.73 20.96
CA PHE A 750 -75.01 46.81 21.58
C PHE A 750 -74.55 45.34 21.60
N LEU A 751 -73.63 44.93 20.70
CA LEU A 751 -73.00 43.60 20.72
C LEU A 751 -71.91 43.50 21.79
N LEU A 752 -71.19 44.61 22.05
CA LEU A 752 -70.20 44.70 23.13
C LEU A 752 -70.84 44.70 24.52
N THR A 753 -72.09 45.16 24.65
CA THR A 753 -72.86 45.14 25.91
C THR A 753 -73.63 43.84 26.17
N GLY A 754 -73.51 42.82 25.29
CA GLY A 754 -74.01 41.47 25.55
C GLY A 754 -75.53 41.32 25.65
N LYS A 755 -76.32 42.17 24.99
CA LYS A 755 -77.79 42.06 24.99
C LYS A 755 -78.25 40.83 24.18
N PRO A 756 -79.03 39.90 24.76
CA PRO A 756 -79.56 38.73 24.05
C PRO A 756 -80.43 39.13 22.85
N SER A 757 -80.43 38.29 21.80
CA SER A 757 -81.10 38.50 20.51
C SER A 757 -82.62 38.78 20.58
N VAL A 758 -83.23 38.53 21.74
CA VAL A 758 -84.65 38.74 22.02
C VAL A 758 -84.99 40.22 22.26
N HIS A 759 -84.01 41.05 22.63
CA HIS A 759 -84.20 42.47 22.97
C HIS A 759 -83.69 43.44 21.89
N TRP A 760 -83.51 42.97 20.66
CA TRP A 760 -83.05 43.83 19.56
C TRP A 760 -84.21 44.69 19.02
N THR A 761 -84.04 46.00 19.07
CA THR A 761 -84.92 46.97 18.43
C THR A 761 -84.83 46.81 16.91
N GLU A 762 -85.84 47.25 16.14
CA GLU A 762 -85.80 47.17 14.66
C GLU A 762 -84.58 47.91 14.07
N ASP A 763 -84.18 49.02 14.70
CA ASP A 763 -82.96 49.76 14.35
C ASP A 763 -81.66 48.98 14.68
N ASP A 764 -81.64 48.22 15.77
CA ASP A 764 -80.49 47.37 16.14
C ASP A 764 -80.31 46.21 15.15
N LYS A 765 -81.43 45.66 14.63
CA LYS A 765 -81.42 44.63 13.58
C LYS A 765 -80.89 45.18 12.25
N GLN A 766 -81.23 46.41 11.90
CA GLN A 766 -80.71 47.08 10.70
C GLN A 766 -79.21 47.36 10.83
N MET A 767 -78.76 47.90 11.96
CA MET A 767 -77.32 48.13 12.21
C MET A 767 -76.50 46.84 12.23
N TYR A 768 -77.08 45.74 12.73
CA TYR A 768 -76.45 44.42 12.69
C TYR A 768 -76.32 43.90 11.25
N ALA A 769 -77.39 43.99 10.45
CA ALA A 769 -77.37 43.56 9.06
C ALA A 769 -76.39 44.38 8.20
N GLU A 770 -76.28 45.68 8.44
CA GLU A 770 -75.27 46.53 7.80
C GLU A 770 -73.84 46.18 8.22
N TYR A 771 -73.62 45.90 9.50
CA TYR A 771 -72.34 45.44 10.02
C TYR A 771 -71.95 44.09 9.40
N GLU A 772 -72.85 43.10 9.36
CA GLU A 772 -72.60 41.82 8.72
C GLU A 772 -72.30 41.96 7.23
N ARG A 773 -73.01 42.84 6.52
CA ARG A 773 -72.76 43.10 5.10
C ARG A 773 -71.36 43.68 4.89
N LYS A 774 -70.96 44.69 5.66
CA LYS A 774 -69.62 45.29 5.56
C LYS A 774 -68.51 44.32 5.97
N VAL A 775 -68.75 43.45 6.96
CA VAL A 775 -67.82 42.38 7.35
C VAL A 775 -67.68 41.33 6.23
N LYS A 776 -68.78 40.97 5.56
CA LYS A 776 -68.75 40.07 4.40
C LYS A 776 -67.99 40.69 3.21
N GLU A 777 -68.27 41.94 2.88
CA GLU A 777 -67.56 42.69 1.82
C GLU A 777 -66.04 42.76 2.12
N LEU A 778 -65.64 43.11 3.36
CA LEU A 778 -64.23 43.14 3.77
C LEU A 778 -63.58 41.74 3.72
N ASN A 779 -64.29 40.69 4.13
CA ASN A 779 -63.78 39.31 4.04
C ASN A 779 -63.62 38.85 2.59
N GLU A 780 -64.55 39.20 1.68
CA GLU A 780 -64.42 38.90 0.25
C GLU A 780 -63.21 39.63 -0.37
N GLU A 781 -62.93 40.86 0.04
CA GLU A 781 -61.72 41.59 -0.38
C GLU A 781 -60.43 40.99 0.19
N ARG A 782 -60.43 40.56 1.47
CA ARG A 782 -59.32 39.81 2.09
C ARG A 782 -59.05 38.49 1.36
N GLU A 783 -60.09 37.76 0.97
CA GLU A 783 -59.95 36.51 0.21
C GLU A 783 -59.41 36.73 -1.20
N LYS A 784 -59.86 37.78 -1.89
CA LYS A 784 -59.31 38.17 -3.20
C LYS A 784 -57.83 38.54 -3.09
N TYR A 785 -57.46 39.31 -2.07
CA TYR A 785 -56.07 39.69 -1.81
C TYR A 785 -55.21 38.48 -1.42
N LYS A 786 -55.72 37.56 -0.59
CA LYS A 786 -55.04 36.31 -0.26
C LYS A 786 -54.80 35.44 -1.50
N LYS A 787 -55.81 35.24 -2.35
CA LYS A 787 -55.68 34.49 -3.63
C LYS A 787 -54.70 35.16 -4.59
N PHE A 788 -54.65 36.50 -4.60
CA PHE A 788 -53.67 37.25 -5.38
C PHE A 788 -52.24 36.98 -4.88
N LEU A 789 -52.00 37.06 -3.56
CA LEU A 789 -50.70 36.75 -2.95
C LEU A 789 -50.30 35.29 -3.14
N GLU A 790 -51.22 34.33 -3.03
CA GLU A 790 -50.98 32.91 -3.32
C GLU A 790 -50.63 32.68 -4.80
N GLY A 791 -51.30 33.38 -5.71
CA GLY A 791 -50.98 33.38 -7.13
C GLY A 791 -49.59 33.93 -7.42
N ASP A 792 -49.21 35.03 -6.77
CA ASP A 792 -47.88 35.63 -6.90
C ASP A 792 -46.79 34.74 -6.27
N LEU A 793 -47.04 34.08 -5.14
CA LEU A 793 -46.13 33.07 -4.59
C LEU A 793 -45.86 31.95 -5.58
N LYS A 794 -46.93 31.43 -6.23
CA LYS A 794 -46.78 30.36 -7.23
C LYS A 794 -45.98 30.82 -8.44
N LYS A 795 -46.19 32.05 -8.92
CA LYS A 795 -45.39 32.63 -10.02
C LYS A 795 -43.92 32.74 -9.64
N ILE A 796 -43.60 33.29 -8.47
CA ILE A 796 -42.21 33.46 -8.04
C ILE A 796 -41.52 32.11 -7.85
N ASN A 797 -42.23 31.11 -7.31
CA ASN A 797 -41.70 29.75 -7.20
C ASN A 797 -41.42 29.12 -8.57
N ASN A 798 -42.35 29.21 -9.52
CA ASN A 798 -42.15 28.73 -10.88
C ASN A 798 -40.95 29.43 -11.55
N GLU A 799 -40.81 30.75 -11.37
CA GLU A 799 -39.66 31.47 -11.92
C GLU A 799 -38.33 31.09 -11.24
N ILE A 800 -38.34 30.66 -9.98
CA ILE A 800 -37.15 30.12 -9.30
C ILE A 800 -36.80 28.76 -9.90
N ASP A 801 -37.78 27.90 -10.13
CA ASP A 801 -37.56 26.57 -10.69
C ASP A 801 -37.08 26.66 -12.15
N GLU A 802 -37.62 27.58 -12.96
CA GLU A 802 -37.11 27.87 -14.31
C GLU A 802 -35.65 28.36 -14.30
N ILE A 803 -35.25 29.16 -13.30
CA ILE A 803 -33.85 29.62 -13.17
C ILE A 803 -32.94 28.44 -12.86
N LYS A 804 -33.38 27.53 -11.98
CA LYS A 804 -32.61 26.32 -11.62
C LYS A 804 -32.46 25.38 -12.81
N GLU A 805 -33.56 25.09 -13.53
CA GLU A 805 -33.54 24.20 -14.69
C GLU A 805 -32.64 24.72 -15.82
N LYS A 806 -32.74 26.02 -16.16
CA LYS A 806 -31.87 26.65 -17.16
C LYS A 806 -30.39 26.56 -16.78
N PHE A 807 -30.07 26.75 -15.50
CA PHE A 807 -28.69 26.62 -15.03
C PHE A 807 -28.21 25.17 -15.07
N ASP A 808 -29.05 24.22 -14.71
CA ASP A 808 -28.71 22.79 -14.71
C ASP A 808 -28.47 22.25 -16.15
N GLU A 809 -29.23 22.72 -17.14
CA GLU A 809 -28.98 22.44 -18.57
C GLU A 809 -27.64 23.03 -19.04
N GLU A 810 -27.35 24.27 -18.67
CA GLU A 810 -26.08 24.94 -18.95
C GLU A 810 -24.88 24.19 -18.32
N LEU A 811 -25.02 23.75 -17.07
CA LEU A 811 -23.99 22.98 -16.37
C LEU A 811 -23.79 21.60 -17.00
N THR A 812 -24.84 20.96 -17.50
CA THR A 812 -24.74 19.68 -18.22
C THR A 812 -23.92 19.83 -19.51
N SER A 813 -24.10 20.95 -20.24
CA SER A 813 -23.28 21.29 -21.40
C SER A 813 -21.81 21.50 -21.02
N LEU A 814 -21.54 22.21 -19.91
CA LEU A 814 -20.19 22.39 -19.38
C LEU A 814 -19.56 21.05 -18.96
N PHE A 815 -20.33 20.15 -18.34
CA PHE A 815 -19.87 18.82 -17.92
C PHE A 815 -19.45 17.96 -19.13
N ASN A 816 -20.22 17.98 -20.22
CA ASN A 816 -19.84 17.29 -21.46
C ASN A 816 -18.53 17.85 -22.06
N LYS A 817 -18.36 19.19 -22.04
CA LYS A 817 -17.09 19.80 -22.45
C LYS A 817 -15.95 19.41 -21.53
N TRP A 818 -16.18 19.38 -20.21
CA TRP A 818 -15.21 18.93 -19.22
C TRP A 818 -14.75 17.49 -19.49
N LEU A 819 -15.67 16.58 -19.82
CA LEU A 819 -15.33 15.21 -20.21
C LEU A 819 -14.41 15.18 -21.44
N HIS A 820 -14.71 15.96 -22.48
CA HIS A 820 -13.87 16.04 -23.68
C HIS A 820 -12.48 16.61 -23.39
N VAL A 821 -12.38 17.66 -22.58
CA VAL A 821 -11.10 18.23 -22.14
C VAL A 821 -10.32 17.22 -21.28
N GLN A 822 -11.00 16.50 -20.40
CA GLN A 822 -10.39 15.48 -19.55
C GLN A 822 -9.81 14.33 -20.37
N VAL A 823 -10.55 13.84 -21.37
CA VAL A 823 -10.04 12.83 -22.31
C VAL A 823 -8.81 13.36 -23.06
N ALA A 824 -8.84 14.61 -23.53
CA ALA A 824 -7.69 15.21 -24.22
C ALA A 824 -6.45 15.34 -23.31
N ILE A 825 -6.64 15.75 -22.05
CA ILE A 825 -5.56 15.83 -21.05
C ILE A 825 -4.96 14.44 -20.80
N LEU A 826 -5.80 13.43 -20.58
CA LEU A 826 -5.35 12.06 -20.34
C LEU A 826 -4.55 11.49 -21.53
N GLN A 827 -4.97 11.78 -22.76
CA GLN A 827 -4.23 11.39 -23.96
C GLN A 827 -2.82 12.03 -24.01
N GLU A 828 -2.70 13.32 -23.66
CA GLU A 828 -1.41 14.01 -23.63
C GLU A 828 -0.53 13.55 -22.45
N GLU A 829 -1.12 13.29 -21.28
CA GLU A 829 -0.40 12.72 -20.13
C GLU A 829 0.15 11.33 -20.45
N LEU A 830 -0.64 10.50 -21.14
CA LEU A 830 -0.22 9.20 -21.64
C LEU A 830 0.99 9.31 -22.58
N LYS A 831 1.00 10.29 -23.49
CA LYS A 831 2.16 10.56 -24.36
C LYS A 831 3.40 10.93 -23.55
N ILE A 832 3.27 11.75 -22.51
CA ILE A 832 4.38 12.08 -21.60
C ILE A 832 4.92 10.81 -20.94
N TRP A 833 4.05 9.94 -20.41
CA TRP A 833 4.47 8.69 -19.77
C TRP A 833 5.20 7.78 -20.74
N ARG A 834 4.69 7.63 -21.97
CA ARG A 834 5.35 6.85 -23.02
C ARG A 834 6.75 7.40 -23.34
N LEU A 835 6.92 8.72 -23.41
CA LEU A 835 8.23 9.34 -23.65
C LEU A 835 9.18 9.18 -22.47
N LYS A 836 8.69 9.32 -21.24
CA LYS A 836 9.48 9.07 -20.03
C LYS A 836 9.94 7.62 -19.94
N TRP A 837 9.06 6.68 -20.26
CA TRP A 837 9.39 5.26 -20.34
C TRP A 837 10.53 5.01 -21.34
N MET A 838 10.40 5.53 -22.57
CA MET A 838 11.46 5.45 -23.58
C MET A 838 12.78 6.06 -23.12
N LEU A 839 12.76 7.13 -22.32
CA LEU A 839 13.97 7.75 -21.76
C LEU A 839 14.60 6.91 -20.66
N LEU A 840 13.79 6.26 -19.81
CA LEU A 840 14.24 5.37 -18.75
C LEU A 840 14.91 4.12 -19.34
N THR A 841 14.26 3.46 -20.31
CA THR A 841 14.83 2.29 -20.98
C THR A 841 16.14 2.62 -21.70
N GLU A 842 16.24 3.81 -22.31
CA GLU A 842 17.49 4.28 -22.92
C GLU A 842 18.60 4.46 -21.88
N GLU A 843 18.27 4.90 -20.66
CA GLU A 843 19.21 5.06 -19.55
C GLU A 843 19.67 3.70 -18.99
N GLU A 844 18.77 2.73 -18.88
CA GLU A 844 19.10 1.35 -18.53
C GLU A 844 20.06 0.73 -19.55
N PHE A 845 19.85 0.95 -20.85
CA PHE A 845 20.77 0.48 -21.88
C PHE A 845 22.14 1.13 -21.78
N ILE A 846 22.22 2.44 -21.50
CA ILE A 846 23.50 3.14 -21.32
C ILE A 846 24.25 2.60 -20.08
N ASN A 847 23.53 2.36 -18.98
CA ASN A 847 24.12 1.79 -17.77
C ASN A 847 24.64 0.37 -18.03
N ARG A 848 23.85 -0.46 -18.72
CA ARG A 848 24.26 -1.82 -19.08
C ARG A 848 25.46 -1.82 -20.03
N GLU A 849 25.48 -0.92 -21.01
CA GLU A 849 26.63 -0.74 -21.91
C GLU A 849 27.89 -0.35 -21.12
N TYR A 850 27.75 0.52 -20.12
CA TYR A 850 28.85 0.92 -19.25
C TYR A 850 29.40 -0.24 -18.41
N GLU A 851 28.54 -1.04 -17.78
CA GLU A 851 28.93 -2.25 -17.04
C GLU A 851 29.66 -3.26 -17.93
N LEU A 852 29.15 -3.48 -19.14
CA LEU A 852 29.77 -4.37 -20.11
C LEU A 852 31.14 -3.85 -20.55
N LYS A 853 31.27 -2.53 -20.80
CA LYS A 853 32.56 -1.89 -21.10
C LYS A 853 33.55 -2.04 -19.95
N GLN A 854 33.11 -1.90 -18.70
CA GLN A 854 33.97 -2.16 -17.53
C GLN A 854 34.42 -3.62 -17.47
N SER A 855 33.49 -4.55 -17.65
CA SER A 855 33.78 -6.00 -17.65
C SER A 855 34.77 -6.38 -18.75
N ILE A 856 34.61 -5.84 -19.96
CA ILE A 856 35.55 -6.01 -21.07
C ILE A 856 36.93 -5.48 -20.70
N ASN A 857 37.02 -4.30 -20.08
CA ASN A 857 38.30 -3.72 -19.65
C ASN A 857 38.98 -4.56 -18.56
N GLU A 858 38.24 -5.17 -17.63
CA GLU A 858 38.80 -6.07 -16.63
C GLU A 858 39.31 -7.37 -17.24
N LEU A 859 38.55 -7.95 -18.18
CA LEU A 859 38.97 -9.14 -18.91
C LEU A 859 40.23 -8.86 -19.73
N TYR A 860 40.31 -7.69 -20.38
CA TYR A 860 41.52 -7.28 -21.11
C TYR A 860 42.73 -7.15 -20.18
N LYS A 861 42.56 -6.60 -18.97
CA LYS A 861 43.64 -6.56 -17.95
C LYS A 861 44.07 -7.96 -17.52
N LYS A 862 43.12 -8.88 -17.31
CA LYS A 862 43.40 -10.28 -16.94
C LYS A 862 44.12 -11.01 -18.09
N GLU A 863 43.68 -10.82 -19.32
CA GLU A 863 44.33 -11.36 -20.52
C GLU A 863 45.79 -10.89 -20.58
N VAL A 864 46.05 -9.59 -20.43
CA VAL A 864 47.42 -9.04 -20.40
C VAL A 864 48.25 -9.59 -19.25
N GLN A 865 47.65 -9.86 -18.08
CA GLN A 865 48.36 -10.48 -16.97
C GLN A 865 48.68 -11.95 -17.24
N ILE A 866 47.74 -12.70 -17.82
CA ILE A 866 47.93 -14.11 -18.17
C ILE A 866 48.98 -14.24 -19.26
N THR A 867 48.99 -13.39 -20.29
CA THR A 867 50.02 -13.43 -21.34
C THR A 867 51.40 -13.17 -20.77
N LYS A 868 51.56 -12.19 -19.86
CA LYS A 868 52.82 -11.96 -19.13
C LYS A 868 53.23 -13.18 -18.30
N ASN A 869 52.31 -13.77 -17.55
CA ASN A 869 52.61 -14.97 -16.75
C ASN A 869 53.03 -16.14 -17.66
N LEU A 870 52.38 -16.30 -18.81
CA LEU A 870 52.69 -17.34 -19.80
C LEU A 870 54.09 -17.11 -20.41
N GLU A 871 54.46 -15.87 -20.72
CA GLU A 871 55.82 -15.51 -21.15
C GLU A 871 56.86 -15.85 -20.06
N THR A 872 56.59 -15.53 -18.79
CA THR A 872 57.49 -15.89 -17.69
C THR A 872 57.61 -17.40 -17.50
N ALA A 873 56.51 -18.14 -17.58
CA ALA A 873 56.51 -19.60 -17.46
C ALA A 873 57.26 -20.27 -18.63
N LYS A 874 57.12 -19.74 -19.85
CA LYS A 874 57.92 -20.17 -21.00
C LYS A 874 59.41 -19.94 -20.76
N SER A 875 59.79 -18.79 -20.20
CA SER A 875 61.19 -18.52 -19.86
C SER A 875 61.75 -19.51 -18.82
N ILE A 876 60.98 -19.81 -17.77
CA ILE A 876 61.39 -20.77 -16.74
C ILE A 876 61.49 -22.19 -17.32
N LEU A 877 60.51 -22.60 -18.15
CA LEU A 877 60.53 -23.90 -18.80
C LEU A 877 61.78 -24.07 -19.67
N ASN A 878 62.16 -23.04 -20.44
CA ASN A 878 63.39 -23.07 -21.23
C ASN A 878 64.63 -23.19 -20.34
N GLN A 879 64.70 -22.48 -19.21
CA GLN A 879 65.80 -22.61 -18.25
C GLN A 879 65.90 -24.03 -17.66
N VAL A 880 64.78 -24.60 -17.21
CA VAL A 880 64.75 -25.97 -16.68
C VAL A 880 65.11 -26.98 -17.76
N GLN A 881 64.66 -26.78 -19.01
CA GLN A 881 65.07 -27.62 -20.13
C GLN A 881 66.60 -27.57 -20.32
N GLU A 882 67.20 -26.38 -20.36
CA GLU A 882 68.65 -26.22 -20.44
C GLU A 882 69.38 -26.91 -19.27
N GLU A 883 68.90 -26.75 -18.03
CA GLU A 883 69.46 -27.42 -16.85
C GLU A 883 69.35 -28.96 -16.93
N THR A 884 68.21 -29.48 -17.37
CA THR A 884 68.02 -30.93 -17.52
C THR A 884 68.89 -31.51 -18.64
N GLU A 885 69.11 -30.77 -19.73
CA GLU A 885 70.02 -31.15 -20.80
C GLU A 885 71.48 -31.18 -20.31
N LEU A 886 71.88 -30.20 -19.50
CA LEU A 886 73.19 -30.16 -18.85
C LEU A 886 73.38 -31.34 -17.89
N LEU A 887 72.43 -31.59 -16.99
CA LEU A 887 72.49 -32.73 -16.05
C LEU A 887 72.49 -34.08 -16.78
N SER A 888 71.75 -34.21 -17.88
CA SER A 888 71.77 -35.39 -18.75
C SER A 888 73.13 -35.58 -19.44
N ALA A 889 73.78 -34.49 -19.83
CA ALA A 889 75.14 -34.53 -20.37
C ALA A 889 76.15 -34.97 -19.28
N ASP A 890 76.02 -34.46 -18.06
CA ASP A 890 76.83 -34.87 -16.91
C ASP A 890 76.62 -36.34 -16.52
N ASP A 891 75.38 -36.82 -16.49
CA ASP A 891 75.06 -38.24 -16.24
C ASP A 891 75.76 -39.15 -17.27
N LYS A 892 75.71 -38.77 -18.55
CA LYS A 892 76.44 -39.48 -19.63
C LYS A 892 77.96 -39.43 -19.46
N LEU A 893 78.51 -38.34 -18.93
CA LEU A 893 79.95 -38.25 -18.59
C LEU A 893 80.30 -39.17 -17.42
N MET A 894 79.47 -39.21 -16.38
CA MET A 894 79.65 -40.08 -15.22
C MET A 894 79.54 -41.56 -15.61
N GLU A 895 78.64 -41.93 -16.51
CA GLU A 895 78.59 -43.28 -17.08
C GLU A 895 79.86 -43.64 -17.86
N LYS A 896 80.44 -42.69 -18.61
CA LYS A 896 81.70 -42.89 -19.31
C LYS A 896 82.87 -43.03 -18.33
N ASN A 897 82.88 -42.27 -17.24
CA ASN A 897 83.91 -42.35 -16.20
C ASN A 897 83.82 -43.67 -15.42
N LEU A 898 82.61 -44.14 -15.07
CA LEU A 898 82.41 -45.46 -14.47
C LEU A 898 82.99 -46.58 -15.34
N ARG A 899 82.77 -46.53 -16.67
CA ARG A 899 83.38 -47.52 -17.58
C ARG A 899 84.90 -47.45 -17.63
N LYS A 900 85.48 -46.27 -17.41
CA LYS A 900 86.94 -46.06 -17.39
C LYS A 900 87.57 -46.52 -16.07
N GLU A 901 86.95 -46.24 -14.93
CA GLU A 901 87.48 -46.57 -13.59
C GLU A 901 87.38 -48.06 -13.26
N PHE A 902 86.38 -48.76 -13.84
CA PHE A 902 86.15 -50.19 -13.62
C PHE A 902 86.58 -51.06 -14.81
N SER A 903 87.50 -50.58 -15.65
CA SER A 903 88.02 -51.34 -16.81
C SER A 903 88.67 -52.67 -16.45
N ASP A 904 89.19 -52.78 -15.21
CA ASP A 904 90.01 -53.90 -14.75
C ASP A 904 89.17 -55.03 -14.12
N ILE A 905 87.86 -54.83 -13.93
CA ILE A 905 86.94 -55.78 -13.31
C ILE A 905 86.02 -56.36 -14.38
N HIS A 906 86.19 -57.65 -14.70
CA HIS A 906 85.38 -58.36 -15.69
C HIS A 906 84.50 -59.46 -15.05
N GLY A 907 83.31 -59.68 -15.63
CA GLY A 907 82.39 -60.76 -15.25
C GLY A 907 81.21 -60.32 -14.36
N PRO A 908 80.56 -61.27 -13.63
CA PRO A 908 79.30 -61.04 -12.91
C PRO A 908 79.32 -59.91 -11.87
N LEU A 909 80.51 -59.58 -11.35
CA LEU A 909 80.71 -58.49 -10.39
C LEU A 909 80.49 -57.11 -11.04
N TYR A 910 80.93 -56.94 -12.29
CA TYR A 910 80.74 -55.69 -13.04
C TYR A 910 79.26 -55.45 -13.34
N ASP A 911 78.53 -56.51 -13.71
CA ASP A 911 77.08 -56.42 -13.94
C ASP A 911 76.32 -56.06 -12.67
N PHE A 912 76.76 -56.53 -11.50
CA PHE A 912 76.20 -56.13 -10.22
C PHE A 912 76.45 -54.64 -9.92
N ILE A 913 77.66 -54.13 -10.19
CA ILE A 913 78.03 -52.72 -10.01
C ILE A 913 77.24 -51.81 -10.95
N VAL A 914 77.09 -52.18 -12.23
CA VAL A 914 76.27 -51.42 -13.19
C VAL A 914 74.79 -51.42 -12.79
N LYS A 915 74.29 -52.54 -12.25
CA LYS A 915 72.90 -52.65 -11.78
C LYS A 915 72.67 -51.84 -10.50
N ALA A 916 73.67 -51.74 -9.62
CA ALA A 916 73.63 -50.85 -8.46
C ALA A 916 73.74 -49.36 -8.86
N TYR A 917 74.62 -49.03 -9.80
CA TYR A 917 74.75 -47.67 -10.36
C TYR A 917 73.46 -47.20 -11.03
N LYS A 918 72.80 -48.06 -11.81
CA LYS A 918 71.49 -47.76 -12.42
C LYS A 918 70.34 -47.66 -11.42
N LYS A 919 70.51 -48.20 -10.21
CA LYS A 919 69.56 -48.09 -9.10
C LYS A 919 69.79 -46.84 -8.23
N ARG A 920 70.79 -46.01 -8.54
CA ARG A 920 70.98 -44.74 -7.82
C ARG A 920 69.74 -43.86 -8.00
N PRO A 921 69.35 -43.09 -6.96
CA PRO A 921 68.34 -42.07 -7.14
C PRO A 921 68.81 -41.11 -8.24
N LYS A 922 67.95 -40.91 -9.25
CA LYS A 922 68.20 -40.02 -10.39
C LYS A 922 67.74 -38.62 -10.09
#